data_AF-A0A643FV00-F1
#
_entry.id   AF-A0A643FV00-F1
#
_cell.length_a   1.000
_cell.length_b   1.000
_cell.length_c   1.000
_cell.angle_alpha   90.00
_cell.angle_beta   90.00
_cell.angle_gamma   90.00
#
_symmetry.space_group_name_H-M   'P 1'
#
loop_
_entity.id
_entity.type
_entity.pdbx_description
1 polymer ?
#
loop_
_entity_poly.entity_id
_entity_poly.type
_entity_poly.pdbx_seq_one_letter_code
_entity_poly.pdbx_strand_id
1 'polypeptide(L)'
;MTQAPLLLLQHVERTFRAGDQDIPVLRQVSLAICAGEMVAIVGASGSGKSTLMNILGCLDQANAGRYLVAGQDVAALDDDALARLRRERFGFIFQRYHLMAQLSAADNVEVPAIYAATDRAARRARALQLLERLGLGERAGHRPSQLSGGQQQRVSIARALINGGQVILADEPTGALDSHSGKEVLAILRELHTLGHTVIIVTHDMGLARNAERIIEIADGRIVADRANRPPRAEDEPGSSPVRARLAAQAPAAGGNAEAPLRRARAWQGCTEAFSMAWGALMAHRMRTALTMLGIIIGIASVVSIVAIGEGAKRYVMADIRAIGANTLEIFPGKDFGDDRAAGIRTLVAADIEALQALPYVDSATAITSKVQRLRYRGVDVNATVHGVGASFFRVRGLGLTQGAAFLPDELRRHAQVAVIDEKTRRKLFGNALSALGQIILVGNLPCVVIGVAREKKTMFDDNGSSLNIWLPYTTAGSRIFGQSHFDELSVRIRDGEPSAAAQQAIERLLTLRHGKKDFFTYNMDSIVKTMERTGQALTLFLSAVAVISLLVGGIGVMNIMLVSVTERTREIGIRMAVGARQRDVLMQFLTEAVLVCLLGGLIGTAVAYLIGLALALLIPQWQMVFSAGAVAGAFLCSTLVGVVFGYMPARNAARLQPIEALGHE
;
A
#
# COMPACT_ATOMS: atom_id res chain seq x y z
N MET A 1 -33.24 20.96 51.83
CA MET A 1 -33.10 19.91 50.80
C MET A 1 -31.61 19.67 50.62
N THR A 2 -31.09 18.55 51.10
CA THR A 2 -29.68 18.17 50.90
C THR A 2 -29.45 17.92 49.41
N GLN A 3 -28.57 18.70 48.78
CA GLN A 3 -28.20 18.50 47.37
C GLN A 3 -27.60 17.09 47.19
N ALA A 4 -27.97 16.42 46.10
CA ALA A 4 -27.38 15.13 45.76
C ALA A 4 -25.88 15.32 45.46
N PRO A 5 -24.98 14.46 45.98
CA PRO A 5 -23.55 14.60 45.75
C PRO A 5 -23.21 14.39 44.27
N LEU A 6 -22.24 15.15 43.77
CA LEU A 6 -21.73 15.01 42.41
C LEU A 6 -20.89 13.74 42.27
N LEU A 7 -20.01 13.48 43.25
CA LEU A 7 -19.20 12.27 43.31
C LEU A 7 -19.54 11.52 44.61
N LEU A 8 -19.89 10.24 44.49
CA LEU A 8 -20.26 9.41 45.63
C LEU A 8 -19.54 8.06 45.58
N LEU A 9 -18.62 7.83 46.52
CA LEU A 9 -17.94 6.57 46.76
C LEU A 9 -18.61 5.89 47.95
N GLN A 10 -18.97 4.62 47.78
CA GLN A 10 -19.56 3.77 48.80
C GLN A 10 -18.70 2.51 48.93
N HIS A 11 -18.00 2.39 50.07
CA HIS A 11 -17.24 1.18 50.42
C HIS A 11 -16.22 0.75 49.34
N VAL A 12 -15.57 1.72 48.71
CA VAL A 12 -14.65 1.48 47.59
C VAL A 12 -13.35 0.83 48.08
N GLU A 13 -12.96 -0.25 47.40
CA GLU A 13 -11.71 -0.98 47.63
C GLU A 13 -10.90 -1.10 46.35
N ARG A 14 -9.57 -1.03 46.49
CA ARG A 14 -8.63 -1.25 45.40
C ARG A 14 -7.44 -2.05 45.88
N THR A 15 -7.20 -3.18 45.23
CA THR A 15 -6.07 -4.08 45.44
C THR A 15 -5.21 -4.16 44.18
N PHE A 16 -3.88 -4.08 44.34
CA PHE A 16 -2.93 -4.32 43.27
C PHE A 16 -2.20 -5.64 43.49
N ARG A 17 -1.93 -6.38 42.41
CA ARG A 17 -1.11 -7.58 42.46
C ARG A 17 0.36 -7.23 42.35
N ALA A 18 1.16 -7.68 43.30
CA ALA A 18 2.62 -7.60 43.28
C ALA A 18 3.20 -9.00 43.44
N GLY A 19 3.61 -9.62 42.33
CA GLY A 19 3.96 -11.05 42.29
C GLY A 19 2.74 -11.90 42.66
N ASP A 20 2.89 -12.75 43.68
CA ASP A 20 1.82 -13.61 44.19
C ASP A 20 1.01 -12.97 45.35
N GLN A 21 1.30 -11.72 45.73
CA GLN A 21 0.63 -11.03 46.83
C GLN A 21 -0.36 -9.97 46.33
N ASP A 22 -1.57 -9.98 46.89
CA ASP A 22 -2.56 -8.92 46.72
C ASP A 22 -2.31 -7.83 47.78
N ILE A 23 -1.96 -6.62 47.35
CA ILE A 23 -1.70 -5.47 48.22
C ILE A 23 -2.94 -4.57 48.22
N PRO A 24 -3.74 -4.53 49.31
CA PRO A 24 -4.88 -3.62 49.44
C PRO A 24 -4.39 -2.18 49.67
N VAL A 25 -4.58 -1.34 48.66
CA VAL A 25 -4.18 0.08 48.67
C VAL A 25 -5.32 0.99 49.12
N LEU A 26 -6.58 0.70 48.78
CA LEU A 26 -7.76 1.38 49.31
C LEU A 26 -8.66 0.39 50.03
N ARG A 27 -9.13 0.76 51.23
CA ARG A 27 -9.85 -0.11 52.16
C ARG A 27 -11.16 0.53 52.61
N GLN A 28 -12.28 0.11 52.01
CA GLN A 28 -13.65 0.52 52.38
C GLN A 28 -13.86 2.05 52.39
N VAL A 29 -13.28 2.75 51.41
CA VAL A 29 -13.35 4.22 51.33
C VAL A 29 -14.75 4.67 50.95
N SER A 30 -15.38 5.48 51.81
CA SER A 30 -16.67 6.11 51.53
C SER A 30 -16.52 7.62 51.58
N LEU A 31 -16.94 8.30 50.52
CA LEU A 31 -16.73 9.74 50.35
C LEU A 31 -17.83 10.35 49.47
N ALA A 32 -18.36 11.50 49.88
CA ALA A 32 -19.31 12.29 49.09
C ALA A 32 -18.77 13.70 48.86
N ILE A 33 -18.75 14.16 47.61
CA ILE A 33 -18.31 15.50 47.19
C ILE A 33 -19.44 16.14 46.38
N CYS A 34 -19.88 17.33 46.80
CA CYS A 34 -20.92 18.09 46.10
C CYS A 34 -20.36 18.92 44.93
N ALA A 35 -21.24 19.37 44.04
CA ALA A 35 -20.86 20.27 42.96
C ALA A 35 -20.39 21.62 43.51
N GLY A 36 -19.30 22.16 42.95
CA GLY A 36 -18.69 23.41 43.38
C GLY A 36 -17.92 23.35 44.71
N GLU A 37 -17.61 22.17 45.27
CA GLU A 37 -16.72 22.07 46.43
C GLU A 37 -15.23 22.23 46.03
N MET A 38 -14.45 22.90 46.87
CA MET A 38 -12.98 22.88 46.83
C MET A 38 -12.42 22.01 47.96
N VAL A 39 -11.94 20.83 47.61
CA VAL A 39 -11.53 19.77 48.54
C VAL A 39 -10.02 19.49 48.41
N ALA A 40 -9.32 19.34 49.53
CA ALA A 40 -7.95 18.84 49.57
C ALA A 40 -7.93 17.42 50.16
N ILE A 41 -7.35 16.46 49.43
CA ILE A 41 -7.07 15.10 49.90
C ILE A 41 -5.59 15.03 50.28
N VAL A 42 -5.32 14.88 51.57
CA VAL A 42 -3.98 14.91 52.16
C VAL A 42 -3.58 13.55 52.71
N GLY A 43 -2.34 13.14 52.48
CA GLY A 43 -1.81 11.91 53.07
C GLY A 43 -0.34 11.71 52.77
N ALA A 44 0.32 10.85 53.56
CA ALA A 44 1.70 10.47 53.35
C ALA A 44 1.92 9.80 51.97
N SER A 45 3.18 9.67 51.54
CA SER A 45 3.49 8.84 50.37
C SER A 45 3.05 7.40 50.61
N GLY A 46 2.46 6.73 49.60
CA GLY A 46 1.93 5.37 49.74
C GLY A 46 0.58 5.23 50.47
N SER A 47 -0.02 6.31 50.98
CA SER A 47 -1.32 6.28 51.69
C SER A 47 -2.54 5.87 50.84
N GLY A 48 -2.40 5.79 49.52
CA GLY A 48 -3.48 5.53 48.56
C GLY A 48 -4.08 6.79 47.92
N LYS A 49 -3.59 8.00 48.22
CA LYS A 49 -4.14 9.28 47.70
C LYS A 49 -4.23 9.36 46.16
N SER A 50 -3.17 8.97 45.44
CA SER A 50 -3.15 8.99 43.98
C SER A 50 -4.05 7.90 43.39
N THR A 51 -4.15 6.74 44.05
CA THR A 51 -5.10 5.68 43.67
C THR A 51 -6.54 6.16 43.81
N LEU A 52 -6.86 6.86 44.89
CA LEU A 52 -8.18 7.46 45.10
C LEU A 52 -8.49 8.51 44.03
N MET A 53 -7.53 9.38 43.71
CA MET A 53 -7.65 10.35 42.61
C MET A 53 -7.93 9.67 41.26
N ASN A 54 -7.23 8.59 40.98
CA ASN A 54 -7.39 7.84 39.74
C ASN A 54 -8.79 7.23 39.61
N ILE A 55 -9.34 6.69 40.70
CA ILE A 55 -10.73 6.22 40.73
C ILE A 55 -11.71 7.39 40.55
N LEU A 56 -11.50 8.50 41.26
CA LEU A 56 -12.32 9.72 41.10
C LEU A 56 -12.30 10.24 39.66
N GLY A 57 -11.17 10.12 38.96
CA GLY A 57 -11.04 10.50 37.55
C GLY A 57 -11.56 9.48 36.55
N CYS A 58 -12.09 8.34 37.00
CA CYS A 58 -12.39 7.20 36.12
C CYS A 58 -11.15 6.78 35.29
N LEU A 59 -9.93 6.97 35.81
CA LEU A 59 -8.69 6.46 35.21
C LEU A 59 -8.42 5.01 35.65
N ASP A 60 -8.92 4.64 36.83
CA ASP A 60 -8.91 3.28 37.40
C ASP A 60 -10.34 2.81 37.65
N GLN A 61 -10.49 1.51 37.87
CA GLN A 61 -11.72 0.92 38.41
C GLN A 61 -11.44 0.28 39.77
N ALA A 62 -12.40 0.41 40.68
CA ALA A 62 -12.34 -0.25 41.97
C ALA A 62 -12.56 -1.77 41.82
N ASN A 63 -11.98 -2.55 42.73
CA ASN A 63 -12.23 -4.00 42.78
C ASN A 63 -13.57 -4.33 43.46
N ALA A 64 -13.99 -3.50 44.42
CA ALA A 64 -15.26 -3.62 45.13
C ALA A 64 -15.79 -2.25 45.56
N GLY A 65 -17.07 -2.20 45.96
CA GLY A 65 -17.78 -0.97 46.30
C GLY A 65 -18.52 -0.37 45.10
N ARG A 66 -19.11 0.82 45.29
CA ARG A 66 -19.81 1.56 44.23
C ARG A 66 -19.26 2.97 44.12
N TYR A 67 -19.10 3.43 42.89
CA TYR A 67 -18.71 4.80 42.59
C TYR A 67 -19.70 5.41 41.60
N LEU A 68 -20.39 6.47 42.04
CA LEU A 68 -21.38 7.17 41.24
C LEU A 68 -20.89 8.57 40.88
N VAL A 69 -20.97 8.92 39.60
CA VAL A 69 -20.69 10.24 39.05
C VAL A 69 -22.00 10.84 38.55
N ALA A 70 -22.45 11.93 39.18
CA ALA A 70 -23.75 12.56 38.92
C ALA A 70 -24.93 11.56 38.98
N GLY A 71 -24.86 10.59 39.90
CA GLY A 71 -25.85 9.54 40.08
C GLY A 71 -25.70 8.33 39.13
N GLN A 72 -24.74 8.33 38.21
CA GLN A 72 -24.47 7.22 37.30
C GLN A 72 -23.34 6.33 37.85
N ASP A 73 -23.61 5.04 38.03
CA ASP A 73 -22.60 4.07 38.49
C ASP A 73 -21.54 3.82 37.40
N VAL A 74 -20.28 4.06 37.75
CA VAL A 74 -19.12 3.93 36.85
C VAL A 74 -18.87 2.47 36.45
N ALA A 75 -19.21 1.51 37.31
CA ALA A 75 -19.01 0.09 37.02
C ALA A 75 -19.90 -0.45 35.89
N ALA A 76 -20.99 0.25 35.58
CA ALA A 76 -21.93 -0.11 34.50
C ALA A 76 -21.53 0.48 33.13
N LEU A 77 -20.45 1.27 33.07
CA LEU A 77 -20.04 1.98 31.87
C LEU A 77 -19.00 1.20 31.07
N ASP A 78 -19.12 1.25 29.74
CA ASP A 78 -18.08 0.77 28.85
C ASP A 78 -16.93 1.79 28.72
N ASP A 79 -15.82 1.37 28.12
CA ASP A 79 -14.62 2.21 27.99
C ASP A 79 -14.88 3.52 27.23
N ASP A 80 -15.79 3.49 26.25
CA ASP A 80 -16.18 4.67 25.46
C ASP A 80 -17.02 5.66 26.30
N ALA A 81 -17.92 5.16 27.15
CA ALA A 81 -18.68 5.98 28.11
C ALA A 81 -17.77 6.55 29.20
N LEU A 82 -16.78 5.79 29.69
CA LEU A 82 -15.75 6.30 30.60
C LEU A 82 -14.92 7.41 29.95
N ALA A 83 -14.49 7.22 28.69
CA ALA A 83 -13.80 8.26 27.93
C ALA A 83 -14.68 9.50 27.73
N ARG A 84 -15.99 9.32 27.56
CA ARG A 84 -16.95 10.43 27.48
C ARG A 84 -17.05 11.18 28.81
N LEU A 85 -17.13 10.50 29.95
CA LEU A 85 -17.09 11.14 31.26
C LEU A 85 -15.80 11.95 31.45
N ARG A 86 -14.63 11.35 31.16
CA ARG A 86 -13.33 12.04 31.24
C ARG A 86 -13.28 13.29 30.38
N ARG A 87 -13.88 13.24 29.18
CA ARG A 87 -13.90 14.34 28.23
C ARG A 87 -14.85 15.49 28.59
N GLU A 88 -16.04 15.17 29.10
CA GLU A 88 -17.13 16.14 29.33
C GLU A 88 -17.17 16.68 30.76
N ARG A 89 -16.73 15.90 31.75
CA ARG A 89 -16.87 16.24 33.17
C ARG A 89 -15.54 16.55 33.83
N PHE A 90 -14.49 15.80 33.52
CA PHE A 90 -13.22 15.89 34.24
C PHE A 90 -12.18 16.73 33.49
N GLY A 91 -11.38 17.47 34.25
CA GLY A 91 -10.16 18.13 33.80
C GLY A 91 -9.00 17.71 34.70
N PHE A 92 -7.94 17.17 34.11
CA PHE A 92 -6.79 16.65 34.85
C PHE A 92 -5.62 17.62 34.83
N ILE A 93 -5.08 17.93 36.00
CA ILE A 93 -3.82 18.63 36.21
C ILE A 93 -2.89 17.67 36.95
N PHE A 94 -1.85 17.22 36.26
CA PHE A 94 -0.91 16.25 36.81
C PHE A 94 0.35 16.91 37.36
N GLN A 95 0.99 16.28 38.34
CA GLN A 95 2.21 16.77 38.99
C GLN A 95 3.35 17.06 37.99
N ARG A 96 3.60 16.15 37.05
CA ARG A 96 4.66 16.28 36.03
C ARG A 96 4.16 16.91 34.72
N TYR A 97 3.04 17.65 34.75
CA TYR A 97 2.38 18.35 33.65
C TYR A 97 1.84 17.45 32.50
N HIS A 98 2.57 16.39 32.16
CA HIS A 98 2.28 15.38 31.14
C HIS A 98 1.82 16.02 29.82
N LEU A 99 2.60 16.97 29.31
CA LEU A 99 2.39 17.56 27.98
C LEU A 99 3.03 16.67 26.91
N MET A 100 2.42 16.63 25.74
CA MET A 100 2.98 15.94 24.57
C MET A 100 4.12 16.80 23.99
N ALA A 101 5.35 16.30 24.08
CA ALA A 101 6.56 17.05 23.74
C ALA A 101 6.64 17.52 22.28
N GLN A 102 5.99 16.79 21.36
CA GLN A 102 5.97 17.10 19.93
C GLN A 102 5.00 18.24 19.56
N LEU A 103 4.01 18.48 20.42
CA LEU A 103 2.92 19.44 20.18
C LEU A 103 3.27 20.83 20.74
N SER A 104 2.73 21.90 20.14
CA SER A 104 2.82 23.24 20.74
C SER A 104 1.92 23.38 21.98
N ALA A 105 2.05 24.48 22.72
CA ALA A 105 1.18 24.79 23.85
C ALA A 105 -0.30 24.83 23.42
N ALA A 106 -0.61 25.49 22.32
CA ALA A 106 -1.98 25.53 21.77
C ALA A 106 -2.46 24.14 21.36
N ASP A 107 -1.63 23.35 20.68
CA ASP A 107 -2.01 22.00 20.24
C ASP A 107 -2.23 21.05 21.44
N ASN A 108 -1.43 21.18 22.51
CA ASN A 108 -1.62 20.44 23.76
C ASN A 108 -2.97 20.76 24.43
N VAL A 109 -3.38 22.03 24.40
CA VAL A 109 -4.67 22.48 24.93
C VAL A 109 -5.83 21.97 24.08
N GLU A 110 -5.64 21.82 22.76
CA GLU A 110 -6.68 21.34 21.85
C GLU A 110 -6.98 19.84 21.97
N VAL A 111 -6.03 19.01 22.43
CA VAL A 111 -6.16 17.54 22.44
C VAL A 111 -7.50 17.03 22.97
N PRO A 112 -8.00 17.46 24.15
CA PRO A 112 -9.29 16.99 24.67
C PRO A 112 -10.49 17.40 23.78
N ALA A 113 -10.40 18.53 23.08
CA ALA A 113 -11.44 19.04 22.20
C ALA A 113 -11.46 18.35 20.83
N ILE A 114 -10.32 17.80 20.37
CA ILE A 114 -10.24 16.92 19.20
C ILE A 114 -11.15 15.71 19.43
N TYR A 115 -11.03 15.05 20.59
CA TYR A 115 -11.87 13.90 20.93
C TYR A 115 -13.32 14.28 21.22
N ALA A 116 -13.63 15.57 21.45
CA ALA A 116 -15.01 16.05 21.59
C ALA A 116 -15.68 16.31 20.23
N ALA A 117 -14.95 16.13 19.13
CA ALA A 117 -15.39 16.45 17.77
C ALA A 117 -15.80 17.93 17.61
N THR A 118 -15.15 18.84 18.34
CA THR A 118 -15.31 20.28 18.17
C THR A 118 -14.61 20.73 16.90
N ASP A 119 -15.23 21.65 16.15
CA ASP A 119 -14.64 22.20 14.92
C ASP A 119 -13.22 22.76 15.15
N ARG A 120 -12.34 22.61 14.15
CA ARG A 120 -10.92 22.98 14.25
C ARG A 120 -10.70 24.47 14.49
N ALA A 121 -11.46 25.33 13.82
CA ALA A 121 -11.32 26.77 14.00
C ALA A 121 -11.81 27.19 15.39
N ALA A 122 -12.95 26.64 15.82
CA ALA A 122 -13.54 26.93 17.13
C ALA A 122 -12.64 26.49 18.29
N ARG A 123 -12.08 25.27 18.23
CA ARG A 123 -11.17 24.78 19.29
C ARG A 123 -9.85 25.56 19.32
N ARG A 124 -9.29 25.94 18.15
CA ARG A 124 -8.08 26.76 18.07
C ARG A 124 -8.29 28.13 18.72
N ALA A 125 -9.39 28.79 18.38
CA ALA A 125 -9.74 30.08 18.97
C ALA A 125 -9.89 29.99 20.50
N ARG A 126 -10.59 28.96 20.99
CA ARG A 126 -10.76 28.74 22.43
C ARG A 126 -9.44 28.41 23.14
N ALA A 127 -8.58 27.59 22.54
CA ALA A 127 -7.27 27.26 23.10
C ALA A 127 -6.38 28.51 23.24
N LEU A 128 -6.36 29.37 22.22
CA LEU A 128 -5.63 30.64 22.26
C LEU A 128 -6.19 31.59 23.34
N GLN A 129 -7.51 31.71 23.46
CA GLN A 129 -8.14 32.52 24.51
C GLN A 129 -7.80 32.02 25.93
N LEU A 130 -7.81 30.70 26.14
CA LEU A 130 -7.43 30.12 27.44
C LEU A 130 -5.95 30.37 27.76
N LEU A 131 -5.06 30.20 26.77
CA LEU A 131 -3.65 30.49 26.95
C LEU A 131 -3.39 31.97 27.22
N GLU A 132 -4.05 32.88 26.50
CA GLU A 132 -3.96 34.32 26.71
C GLU A 132 -4.41 34.72 28.12
N ARG A 133 -5.53 34.17 28.59
CA ARG A 133 -6.02 34.36 29.96
C ARG A 133 -5.02 33.92 31.03
N LEU A 134 -4.28 32.85 30.77
CA LEU A 134 -3.24 32.35 31.66
C LEU A 134 -1.87 33.04 31.47
N GLY A 135 -1.79 34.09 30.65
CA GLY A 135 -0.55 34.84 30.40
C GLY A 135 0.42 34.13 29.46
N LEU A 136 -0.07 33.23 28.61
CA LEU A 136 0.69 32.42 27.66
C LEU A 136 0.37 32.74 26.19
N GLY A 137 -0.32 33.85 25.89
CA GLY A 137 -0.74 34.22 24.53
C GLY A 137 0.42 34.23 23.51
N GLU A 138 1.51 34.94 23.83
CA GLU A 138 2.71 34.98 22.97
C GLU A 138 3.47 33.64 22.88
N ARG A 139 3.22 32.74 23.82
CA ARG A 139 3.90 31.44 23.94
C ARG A 139 3.06 30.29 23.37
N ALA A 140 1.93 30.59 22.73
CA ALA A 140 1.01 29.58 22.22
C ALA A 140 1.67 28.62 21.20
N GLY A 141 2.64 29.10 20.43
CA GLY A 141 3.39 28.30 19.46
C GLY A 141 4.58 27.52 20.02
N HIS A 142 4.96 27.73 21.28
CA HIS A 142 6.12 27.07 21.88
C HIS A 142 5.83 25.61 22.21
N ARG A 143 6.84 24.74 22.06
CA ARG A 143 6.81 23.36 22.53
C ARG A 143 7.11 23.29 24.04
N PRO A 144 6.71 22.23 24.75
CA PRO A 144 6.96 22.08 26.19
C PRO A 144 8.41 22.31 26.60
N SER A 145 9.38 21.85 25.81
CA SER A 145 10.81 22.06 26.09
C SER A 145 11.27 23.53 26.05
N GLN A 146 10.45 24.44 25.53
CA GLN A 146 10.70 25.88 25.43
C GLN A 146 9.95 26.67 26.52
N LEU A 147 9.25 26.00 27.44
CA LEU A 147 8.43 26.59 28.49
C LEU A 147 9.01 26.28 29.88
N SER A 148 8.93 27.24 30.80
CA SER A 148 9.27 26.99 32.21
C SER A 148 8.26 26.05 32.87
N GLY A 149 8.60 25.43 34.00
CA GLY A 149 7.69 24.54 34.74
C GLY A 149 6.33 25.20 35.04
N GLY A 150 6.33 26.44 35.52
CA GLY A 150 5.10 27.23 35.76
C GLY A 150 4.29 27.52 34.51
N GLN A 151 4.94 27.70 33.37
CA GLN A 151 4.26 27.86 32.09
C GLN A 151 3.66 26.53 31.62
N GLN A 152 4.40 25.42 31.74
CA GLN A 152 3.88 24.09 31.40
C GLN A 152 2.68 23.71 32.27
N GLN A 153 2.71 24.04 33.57
CA GLN A 153 1.56 23.79 34.44
C GLN A 153 0.33 24.61 34.00
N ARG A 154 0.52 25.87 33.63
CA ARG A 154 -0.56 26.70 33.06
C ARG A 154 -1.11 26.15 31.74
N VAL A 155 -0.26 25.58 30.88
CA VAL A 155 -0.74 24.86 29.69
C VAL A 155 -1.60 23.66 30.08
N SER A 156 -1.19 22.89 31.10
CA SER A 156 -1.98 21.77 31.64
C SER A 156 -3.34 22.24 32.20
N ILE A 157 -3.39 23.38 32.89
CA ILE A 157 -4.64 24.01 33.35
C ILE A 157 -5.53 24.41 32.17
N ALA A 158 -4.99 25.09 31.15
CA ALA A 158 -5.78 25.43 29.96
C ALA A 158 -6.34 24.16 29.27
N ARG A 159 -5.55 23.09 29.19
CA ARG A 159 -5.99 21.79 28.67
C ARG A 159 -7.13 21.20 29.49
N ALA A 160 -7.08 21.28 30.82
CA ALA A 160 -8.16 20.80 31.70
C ALA A 160 -9.48 21.58 31.49
N LEU A 161 -9.41 22.83 31.01
CA LEU A 161 -10.56 23.75 30.86
C LEU A 161 -11.16 23.80 29.45
N ILE A 162 -10.48 23.24 28.44
CA ILE A 162 -10.92 23.37 27.03
C ILE A 162 -12.31 22.80 26.79
N ASN A 163 -12.71 21.75 27.52
CA ASN A 163 -14.04 21.13 27.44
C ASN A 163 -14.99 21.63 28.55
N GLY A 164 -14.57 22.60 29.36
CA GLY A 164 -15.34 23.14 30.48
C GLY A 164 -14.86 22.66 31.83
N GLY A 165 -14.47 21.39 32.00
CA GLY A 165 -13.85 20.88 33.24
C GLY A 165 -14.71 21.11 34.49
N GLN A 166 -15.87 20.46 34.57
CA GLN A 166 -16.79 20.61 35.72
C GLN A 166 -16.16 20.16 37.04
N VAL A 167 -15.35 19.09 36.98
CA VAL A 167 -14.51 18.60 38.08
C VAL A 167 -13.05 18.71 37.66
N ILE A 168 -12.26 19.46 38.42
CA ILE A 168 -10.83 19.61 38.21
C ILE A 168 -10.11 18.75 39.26
N LEU A 169 -9.39 17.74 38.78
CA LEU A 169 -8.55 16.87 39.60
C LEU A 169 -7.09 17.34 39.46
N ALA A 170 -6.52 17.84 40.55
CA ALA A 170 -5.18 18.40 40.59
C ALA A 170 -4.26 17.57 41.50
N ASP A 171 -3.37 16.78 40.90
CA ASP A 171 -2.38 15.98 41.62
C ASP A 171 -1.10 16.78 41.83
N GLU A 172 -0.80 17.11 43.08
CA GLU A 172 0.37 17.90 43.50
C GLU A 172 0.64 19.11 42.60
N PRO A 173 -0.34 20.01 42.40
CA PRO A 173 -0.28 21.02 41.34
C PRO A 173 0.84 22.04 41.52
N THR A 174 1.44 22.15 42.71
CA THR A 174 2.57 23.04 43.04
C THR A 174 3.88 22.30 43.29
N GLY A 175 3.90 20.96 43.31
CA GLY A 175 5.05 20.18 43.78
C GLY A 175 6.31 20.25 42.91
N ALA A 176 6.18 20.66 41.65
CA ALA A 176 7.28 20.79 40.69
C ALA A 176 7.64 22.26 40.38
N LEU A 177 7.18 23.19 41.21
CA LEU A 177 7.19 24.63 40.93
C LEU A 177 7.92 25.41 42.03
N ASP A 178 8.49 26.55 41.66
CA ASP A 178 8.96 27.54 42.62
C ASP A 178 7.78 28.20 43.37
N SER A 179 8.07 28.85 44.49
CA SER A 179 7.05 29.45 45.36
C SER A 179 6.20 30.53 44.68
N HIS A 180 6.78 31.30 43.75
CA HIS A 180 6.04 32.33 43.01
C HIS A 180 5.07 31.70 42.02
N SER A 181 5.57 30.79 41.16
CA SER A 181 4.73 30.05 40.22
C SER A 181 3.65 29.21 40.91
N GLY A 182 3.97 28.63 42.08
CA GLY A 182 3.01 27.88 42.89
C GLY A 182 1.84 28.73 43.39
N LYS A 183 2.11 29.96 43.85
CA LYS A 183 1.07 30.92 44.24
C LYS A 183 0.16 31.29 43.06
N GLU A 184 0.73 31.52 41.88
CA GLU A 184 -0.07 31.81 40.66
C GLU A 184 -1.02 30.67 40.31
N VAL A 185 -0.53 29.43 40.32
CA VAL A 185 -1.34 28.23 40.04
C VAL A 185 -2.48 28.08 41.06
N LEU A 186 -2.18 28.28 42.34
CA LEU A 186 -3.19 28.22 43.39
C LEU A 186 -4.25 29.33 43.25
N ALA A 187 -3.85 30.54 42.88
CA ALA A 187 -4.77 31.64 42.62
C ALA A 187 -5.74 31.28 41.49
N ILE A 188 -5.24 30.66 40.41
CA ILE A 188 -6.08 30.18 39.30
C ILE A 188 -7.07 29.09 39.78
N LEU A 189 -6.63 28.11 40.57
CA LEU A 189 -7.53 27.06 41.10
C LEU A 189 -8.64 27.63 42.00
N ARG A 190 -8.32 28.59 42.86
CA ARG A 190 -9.31 29.29 43.68
C ARG A 190 -10.31 30.06 42.81
N GLU A 191 -9.83 30.70 41.75
CA GLU A 191 -10.70 31.41 40.83
C GLU A 191 -11.66 30.48 40.10
N LEU A 192 -11.18 29.32 39.64
CA LEU A 192 -12.02 28.29 39.05
C LEU A 192 -13.09 27.78 40.04
N HIS A 193 -12.71 27.56 41.30
CA HIS A 193 -13.69 27.26 42.36
C HIS A 193 -14.75 28.36 42.48
N THR A 194 -14.36 29.65 42.51
CA THR A 194 -15.34 30.75 42.58
C THR A 194 -16.27 30.85 41.37
N LEU A 195 -15.87 30.31 40.22
CA LEU A 195 -16.70 30.21 39.01
C LEU A 195 -17.65 29.00 39.03
N GLY A 196 -17.62 28.19 40.08
CA GLY A 196 -18.50 27.03 40.30
C GLY A 196 -17.91 25.69 39.87
N HIS A 197 -16.62 25.61 39.53
CA HIS A 197 -15.96 24.34 39.26
C HIS A 197 -15.74 23.57 40.58
N THR A 198 -16.00 22.26 40.59
CA THR A 198 -15.56 21.40 41.70
C THR A 198 -14.05 21.20 41.56
N VAL A 199 -13.26 21.55 42.58
CA VAL A 199 -11.79 21.45 42.55
C VAL A 199 -11.34 20.47 43.62
N ILE A 200 -10.66 19.40 43.22
CA ILE A 200 -10.11 18.38 44.12
C ILE A 200 -8.60 18.41 43.99
N ILE A 201 -7.92 18.85 45.04
CA ILE A 201 -6.47 18.93 45.14
C ILE A 201 -5.97 17.71 45.91
N VAL A 202 -5.07 16.94 45.35
CA VAL A 202 -4.37 15.86 46.05
C VAL A 202 -2.97 16.33 46.37
N THR A 203 -2.61 16.33 47.66
CA THR A 203 -1.29 16.83 48.08
C THR A 203 -0.78 16.21 49.37
N HIS A 204 0.53 16.16 49.57
CA HIS A 204 1.13 15.91 50.87
C HIS A 204 1.46 17.21 51.64
N ASP A 205 1.38 18.38 51.00
CA ASP A 205 1.68 19.66 51.61
C ASP A 205 0.44 20.26 52.31
N MET A 206 0.51 20.34 53.63
CA MET A 206 -0.54 20.96 54.43
C MET A 206 -0.68 22.47 54.15
N GLY A 207 0.40 23.14 53.74
CA GLY A 207 0.38 24.53 53.29
C GLY A 207 -0.55 24.73 52.09
N LEU A 208 -0.48 23.82 51.11
CA LEU A 208 -1.39 23.79 49.97
C LEU A 208 -2.83 23.39 50.38
N ALA A 209 -2.97 22.37 51.23
CA ALA A 209 -4.28 21.87 51.66
C ALA A 209 -5.13 22.91 52.42
N ARG A 210 -4.49 23.78 53.20
CA ARG A 210 -5.16 24.88 53.94
C ARG A 210 -5.88 25.90 53.05
N ASN A 211 -5.67 25.84 51.74
CA ASN A 211 -6.34 26.70 50.78
C ASN A 211 -7.68 26.15 50.29
N ALA A 212 -8.01 24.90 50.61
CA ALA A 212 -9.30 24.28 50.32
C ALA A 212 -10.29 24.50 51.47
N GLU A 213 -11.59 24.43 51.17
CA GLU A 213 -12.68 24.59 52.14
C GLU A 213 -12.97 23.31 52.92
N ARG A 214 -12.46 22.18 52.45
CA ARG A 214 -12.58 20.88 53.10
C ARG A 214 -11.28 20.12 52.96
N ILE A 215 -10.79 19.55 54.05
CA ILE A 215 -9.56 18.76 54.09
C ILE A 215 -9.92 17.34 54.51
N ILE A 216 -9.59 16.38 53.65
CA ILE A 216 -9.77 14.95 53.85
C ILE A 216 -8.39 14.34 54.04
N GLU A 217 -8.17 13.65 55.14
CA GLU A 217 -6.91 13.00 55.46
C GLU A 217 -7.03 11.49 55.20
N ILE A 218 -6.12 10.94 54.39
CA ILE A 218 -6.03 9.52 54.05
C ILE A 218 -4.74 8.93 54.62
N ALA A 219 -4.86 7.80 55.33
CA ALA A 219 -3.75 7.02 55.86
C ALA A 219 -4.04 5.53 55.70
N ASP A 220 -3.04 4.76 55.27
CA ASP A 220 -3.12 3.31 55.08
C ASP A 220 -4.37 2.83 54.30
N GLY A 221 -4.75 3.60 53.27
CA GLY A 221 -5.88 3.29 52.40
C GLY A 221 -7.26 3.61 53.00
N ARG A 222 -7.34 4.32 54.13
CA ARG A 222 -8.59 4.70 54.81
C ARG A 222 -8.65 6.21 55.03
N ILE A 223 -9.85 6.79 54.96
CA ILE A 223 -10.07 8.18 55.37
C ILE A 223 -10.08 8.23 56.90
N VAL A 224 -9.13 8.95 57.49
CA VAL A 224 -8.96 9.06 58.94
C VAL A 224 -9.51 10.38 59.51
N ALA A 225 -9.60 11.42 58.68
CA ALA A 225 -10.24 12.67 59.03
C ALA A 225 -10.93 13.30 57.82
N ASP A 226 -12.04 13.99 58.07
CA ASP A 226 -12.76 14.80 57.08
C ASP A 226 -13.28 16.04 57.80
N ARG A 227 -12.70 17.20 57.50
CA ARG A 227 -12.92 18.42 58.27
C ARG A 227 -13.18 19.60 57.35
N ALA A 228 -14.16 20.41 57.69
CA ALA A 228 -14.30 21.74 57.10
C ALA A 228 -13.10 22.61 57.49
N ASN A 229 -12.61 23.39 56.54
CA ASN A 229 -11.52 24.33 56.73
C ASN A 229 -11.96 25.71 56.24
N ARG A 230 -11.52 26.76 56.93
CA ARG A 230 -11.78 28.13 56.51
C ARG A 230 -10.49 28.67 55.89
N PRO A 231 -10.38 28.74 54.55
CA PRO A 231 -9.16 29.21 53.91
C PRO A 231 -8.83 30.65 54.32
N PRO A 232 -7.55 31.04 54.37
CA PRO A 232 -7.14 32.41 54.68
C PRO A 232 -7.83 33.40 53.73
N ARG A 233 -8.49 34.44 54.27
CA ARG A 233 -9.11 35.49 53.45
C ARG A 233 -8.03 36.22 52.64
N ALA A 234 -8.32 36.52 51.39
CA ALA A 234 -7.45 37.25 50.46
C ALA A 234 -7.32 38.76 50.78
N GLU A 235 -7.41 39.17 52.05
CA GLU A 235 -7.39 40.57 52.48
C GLU A 235 -5.96 41.11 52.74
N ASP A 236 -4.92 40.26 52.70
CA ASP A 236 -3.53 40.65 53.01
C ASP A 236 -2.55 40.70 51.81
N GLU A 237 -2.99 40.56 50.55
CA GLU A 237 -2.12 40.81 49.38
C GLU A 237 -2.56 42.09 48.62
N PRO A 238 -1.75 43.17 48.63
CA PRO A 238 -2.00 44.36 47.82
C PRO A 238 -1.67 44.04 46.37
N GLY A 239 -2.70 43.67 45.60
CA GLY A 239 -2.57 43.39 44.18
C GLY A 239 -3.66 42.44 43.71
N SER A 240 -4.83 42.98 43.39
CA SER A 240 -5.86 42.24 42.67
C SER A 240 -5.27 41.67 41.38
N SER A 241 -5.02 40.36 41.33
CA SER A 241 -4.56 39.68 40.13
C SER A 241 -5.56 39.97 38.99
N PRO A 242 -5.09 40.41 37.80
CA PRO A 242 -5.95 40.81 36.67
C PRO A 242 -6.78 39.67 36.05
N VAL A 243 -6.69 38.46 36.62
CA VAL A 243 -7.39 37.26 36.16
C VAL A 243 -8.89 37.31 36.55
N ARG A 244 -9.22 37.88 37.72
CA ARG A 244 -10.58 37.95 38.30
C ARG A 244 -11.63 38.62 37.41
N ALA A 245 -11.23 39.66 36.67
CA ALA A 245 -12.09 40.33 35.69
C ALA A 245 -12.14 39.60 34.34
N ARG A 246 -11.13 38.78 34.05
CA ARG A 246 -10.96 38.11 32.74
C ARG A 246 -11.69 36.79 32.67
N LEU A 247 -11.84 36.00 33.74
CA LEU A 247 -12.56 34.71 33.70
C LEU A 247 -14.09 34.85 33.90
N ALA A 248 -14.56 35.83 34.67
CA ALA A 248 -15.99 36.03 34.98
C ALA A 248 -16.90 36.29 33.76
N ALA A 249 -16.34 36.70 32.61
CA ALA A 249 -17.11 36.97 31.39
C ALA A 249 -17.74 35.72 30.73
N GLN A 250 -17.44 34.50 31.21
CA GLN A 250 -18.06 33.27 30.73
C GLN A 250 -18.23 32.27 31.88
N ALA A 251 -19.23 32.51 32.73
CA ALA A 251 -19.87 31.43 33.49
C ALA A 251 -20.47 30.41 32.51
N PRO A 252 -20.57 29.12 32.86
CA PRO A 252 -21.06 28.10 31.95
C PRO A 252 -22.52 28.39 31.60
N ALA A 253 -22.76 28.96 30.42
CA ALA A 253 -24.05 28.80 29.77
C ALA A 253 -24.19 27.29 29.55
N ALA A 254 -25.20 26.70 30.21
CA ALA A 254 -25.70 25.38 29.89
C ALA A 254 -26.08 25.37 28.40
N GLY A 255 -25.09 25.07 27.56
CA GLY A 255 -25.22 25.00 26.11
C GLY A 255 -26.05 23.77 25.80
N GLY A 256 -27.31 24.03 25.43
CA GLY A 256 -28.30 23.04 25.08
C GLY A 256 -27.77 22.01 24.09
N ASN A 257 -28.32 20.80 24.26
CA ASN A 257 -28.22 19.70 23.32
C ASN A 257 -28.60 20.18 21.92
N ALA A 258 -27.61 20.56 21.11
CA ALA A 258 -27.74 20.56 19.66
C ALA A 258 -27.57 19.11 19.20
N GLU A 259 -28.65 18.33 19.32
CA GLU A 259 -28.82 17.15 18.48
C GLU A 259 -28.91 17.63 17.03
N ALA A 260 -27.87 17.36 16.24
CA ALA A 260 -27.87 17.60 14.79
C ALA A 260 -26.88 16.64 14.09
N PRO A 261 -27.12 16.25 12.83
CA PRO A 261 -27.13 14.85 12.39
C PRO A 261 -25.89 14.45 11.56
N LEU A 262 -25.92 13.18 11.08
CA LEU A 262 -25.02 12.52 10.10
C LEU A 262 -23.73 11.89 10.67
N ARG A 263 -23.86 10.62 11.09
CA ARG A 263 -22.76 9.66 11.37
C ARG A 263 -21.69 9.60 10.28
N ARG A 264 -22.02 9.92 9.01
CA ARG A 264 -21.06 9.92 7.89
C ARG A 264 -20.13 11.13 7.91
N ALA A 265 -20.58 12.35 8.22
CA ALA A 265 -19.71 13.53 8.25
C ALA A 265 -18.67 13.48 9.40
N ARG A 266 -19.06 12.94 10.56
CA ARG A 266 -18.15 12.75 11.72
C ARG A 266 -17.03 11.73 11.48
N ALA A 267 -17.31 10.67 10.71
CA ALA A 267 -16.29 9.65 10.40
C ALA A 267 -15.16 10.22 9.53
N TRP A 268 -15.50 11.06 8.54
CA TRP A 268 -14.51 11.69 7.65
C TRP A 268 -13.66 12.71 8.39
N GLN A 269 -14.24 13.49 9.31
CA GLN A 269 -13.49 14.42 10.17
C GLN A 269 -12.47 13.68 11.05
N GLY A 270 -12.87 12.59 11.72
CA GLY A 270 -11.96 11.76 12.52
C GLY A 270 -10.81 11.15 11.70
N CYS A 271 -11.07 10.74 10.46
CA CYS A 271 -10.02 10.26 9.55
C CYS A 271 -9.03 11.36 9.15
N THR A 272 -9.50 12.58 8.86
CA THR A 272 -8.60 13.71 8.53
C THR A 272 -7.71 14.09 9.71
N GLU A 273 -8.24 14.03 10.93
CA GLU A 273 -7.48 14.30 12.15
C GLU A 273 -6.46 13.20 12.42
N ALA A 274 -6.88 11.93 12.35
CA ALA A 274 -5.98 10.78 12.47
C ALA A 274 -4.85 10.84 11.44
N PHE A 275 -5.15 11.22 10.19
CA PHE A 275 -4.15 11.44 9.16
C PHE A 275 -3.18 12.58 9.51
N SER A 276 -3.68 13.73 9.96
CA SER A 276 -2.82 14.86 10.33
C SER A 276 -1.90 14.53 11.51
N MET A 277 -2.42 13.79 12.50
CA MET A 277 -1.65 13.31 13.66
C MET A 277 -0.60 12.28 13.24
N ALA A 278 -0.98 11.32 12.38
CA ALA A 278 -0.07 10.33 11.83
C ALA A 278 1.05 11.00 11.01
N TRP A 279 0.72 11.93 10.13
CA TRP A 279 1.70 12.68 9.33
C TRP A 279 2.68 13.46 10.22
N GLY A 280 2.17 14.17 11.24
CA GLY A 280 3.01 14.86 12.22
C GLY A 280 3.96 13.91 12.95
N ALA A 281 3.46 12.73 13.35
CA ALA A 281 4.25 11.70 14.03
C ALA A 281 5.37 11.13 13.13
N LEU A 282 5.08 10.88 11.86
CA LEU A 282 6.09 10.42 10.89
C LEU A 282 7.18 11.47 10.65
N MET A 283 6.80 12.74 10.52
CA MET A 283 7.75 13.84 10.32
C MET A 283 8.62 14.12 11.54
N ALA A 284 8.14 13.80 12.75
CA ALA A 284 8.91 13.88 13.98
C ALA A 284 10.02 12.81 14.04
N HIS A 285 9.78 11.60 13.52
CA HIS A 285 10.74 10.49 13.55
C HIS A 285 11.19 10.06 12.15
N ARG A 286 11.88 10.96 11.44
CA ARG A 286 12.29 10.78 10.04
C ARG A 286 13.15 9.55 9.78
N MET A 287 14.16 9.29 10.61
CA MET A 287 15.10 8.17 10.42
C MET A 287 14.38 6.82 10.51
N ARG A 288 13.53 6.65 11.52
CA ARG A 288 12.71 5.45 11.71
C ARG A 288 11.75 5.25 10.55
N THR A 289 11.07 6.33 10.14
CA THR A 289 10.14 6.30 9.01
C THR A 289 10.87 5.95 7.72
N ALA A 290 12.08 6.47 7.49
CA ALA A 290 12.88 6.13 6.32
C ALA A 290 13.30 4.65 6.32
N LEU A 291 13.76 4.12 7.46
CA LEU A 291 14.19 2.71 7.58
C LEU A 291 13.02 1.72 7.41
N THR A 292 11.83 2.03 7.95
CA THR A 292 10.61 1.23 7.73
C THR A 292 10.18 1.26 6.28
N MET A 293 10.12 2.45 5.68
CA MET A 293 9.75 2.59 4.27
C MET A 293 10.73 1.87 3.35
N LEU A 294 12.03 1.85 3.66
CA LEU A 294 13.05 1.23 2.80
C LEU A 294 12.75 -0.25 2.51
N GLY A 295 12.35 -1.03 3.52
CA GLY A 295 11.98 -2.44 3.32
C GLY A 295 10.79 -2.61 2.36
N ILE A 296 9.80 -1.73 2.47
CA ILE A 296 8.61 -1.71 1.62
C ILE A 296 8.96 -1.25 0.20
N ILE A 297 9.79 -0.21 0.08
CA ILE A 297 10.28 0.34 -1.19
C ILE A 297 11.02 -0.74 -1.97
N ILE A 298 11.98 -1.42 -1.34
CA ILE A 298 12.76 -2.49 -1.97
C ILE A 298 11.84 -3.64 -2.38
N GLY A 299 10.93 -4.05 -1.49
CA GLY A 299 9.94 -5.09 -1.78
C GLY A 299 9.13 -4.75 -3.03
N ILE A 300 8.43 -3.62 -3.03
CA ILE A 300 7.54 -3.21 -4.12
C ILE A 300 8.31 -2.93 -5.41
N ALA A 301 9.47 -2.28 -5.34
CA ALA A 301 10.32 -2.04 -6.51
C ALA A 301 10.74 -3.35 -7.16
N SER A 302 11.14 -4.34 -6.36
CA SER A 302 11.50 -5.68 -6.84
C SER A 302 10.32 -6.37 -7.53
N VAL A 303 9.14 -6.40 -6.88
CA VAL A 303 7.93 -7.01 -7.45
C VAL A 303 7.56 -6.39 -8.79
N VAL A 304 7.43 -5.06 -8.83
CA VAL A 304 6.96 -4.35 -10.03
C VAL A 304 7.97 -4.50 -11.16
N SER A 305 9.27 -4.43 -10.87
CA SER A 305 10.32 -4.60 -11.87
C SER A 305 10.34 -6.03 -12.45
N ILE A 306 10.29 -7.05 -11.59
CA ILE A 306 10.31 -8.46 -12.01
C ILE A 306 9.10 -8.79 -12.89
N VAL A 307 7.90 -8.32 -12.51
CA VAL A 307 6.68 -8.53 -13.31
C VAL A 307 6.78 -7.78 -14.65
N ALA A 308 7.29 -6.56 -14.66
CA ALA A 308 7.46 -5.77 -15.88
C ALA A 308 8.50 -6.37 -16.84
N ILE A 309 9.58 -6.95 -16.31
CA ILE A 309 10.58 -7.72 -17.07
C ILE A 309 9.94 -8.98 -17.66
N GLY A 310 9.22 -9.76 -16.85
CA GLY A 310 8.55 -10.99 -17.29
C GLY A 310 7.54 -10.74 -18.40
N GLU A 311 6.72 -9.70 -18.28
CA GLU A 311 5.75 -9.30 -19.30
C GLU A 311 6.43 -8.77 -20.57
N GLY A 312 7.50 -7.98 -20.42
CA GLY A 312 8.32 -7.51 -21.55
C GLY A 312 8.95 -8.67 -22.33
N ALA A 313 9.59 -9.60 -21.62
CA ALA A 313 10.20 -10.80 -22.21
C ALA A 313 9.15 -11.68 -22.90
N LYS A 314 7.99 -11.90 -22.26
CA LYS A 314 6.88 -12.66 -22.84
C LYS A 314 6.39 -12.01 -24.15
N ARG A 315 6.18 -10.69 -24.16
CA ARG A 315 5.72 -9.97 -25.36
C ARG A 315 6.75 -10.00 -26.48
N TYR A 316 8.03 -9.86 -26.14
CA TYR A 316 9.13 -9.95 -27.09
C TYR A 316 9.15 -11.33 -27.77
N VAL A 317 9.17 -12.41 -27.00
CA VAL A 317 9.17 -13.79 -27.54
C VAL A 317 7.90 -14.08 -28.35
N MET A 318 6.74 -13.60 -27.90
CA MET A 318 5.47 -13.78 -28.63
C MET A 318 5.42 -13.00 -29.94
N ALA A 319 6.01 -11.80 -29.99
CA ALA A 319 6.10 -11.01 -31.22
C ALA A 319 6.98 -11.71 -32.27
N ASP A 320 8.12 -12.26 -31.85
CA ASP A 320 9.01 -13.03 -32.73
C ASP A 320 8.32 -14.30 -33.26
N ILE A 321 7.58 -15.04 -32.42
CA ILE A 321 6.85 -16.24 -32.86
C ILE A 321 5.70 -15.87 -33.81
N ARG A 322 4.92 -14.82 -33.50
CA ARG A 322 3.85 -14.36 -34.39
C ARG A 322 4.39 -13.92 -35.73
N ALA A 323 5.58 -13.32 -35.77
CA ALA A 323 6.23 -12.98 -37.01
C ALA A 323 6.47 -14.23 -37.87
N ILE A 324 6.81 -15.39 -37.29
CA ILE A 324 7.06 -16.67 -37.99
C ILE A 324 5.79 -17.23 -38.68
N GLY A 325 4.59 -16.79 -38.29
CA GLY A 325 3.31 -17.22 -38.85
C GLY A 325 2.58 -18.16 -37.89
N ALA A 326 1.94 -17.59 -36.86
CA ALA A 326 1.37 -18.35 -35.74
C ALA A 326 0.19 -19.28 -36.12
N ASN A 327 -0.48 -19.04 -37.26
CA ASN A 327 -1.66 -19.80 -37.72
C ASN A 327 -1.34 -20.66 -38.94
N THR A 328 -0.11 -21.17 -39.03
CA THR A 328 0.35 -21.99 -40.14
C THR A 328 0.47 -23.46 -39.71
N LEU A 329 -0.14 -24.34 -40.50
CA LEU A 329 -0.01 -25.79 -40.41
C LEU A 329 0.96 -26.25 -41.49
N GLU A 330 2.07 -26.85 -41.07
CA GLU A 330 3.04 -27.49 -41.96
C GLU A 330 2.72 -28.98 -42.08
N ILE A 331 2.83 -29.53 -43.28
CA ILE A 331 2.47 -30.90 -43.61
C ILE A 331 3.64 -31.54 -44.33
N PHE A 332 4.17 -32.62 -43.76
CA PHE A 332 5.36 -33.32 -44.23
C PHE A 332 5.03 -34.77 -44.55
N PRO A 333 5.71 -35.40 -45.53
CA PRO A 333 5.56 -36.82 -45.80
C PRO A 333 6.19 -37.66 -44.68
N GLY A 334 5.68 -38.87 -44.46
CA GLY A 334 6.15 -39.81 -43.42
C GLY A 334 5.32 -39.78 -42.16
N LYS A 335 5.81 -40.46 -41.12
CA LYS A 335 5.17 -40.51 -39.80
C LYS A 335 5.63 -39.40 -38.85
N ASP A 336 6.91 -39.04 -38.93
CA ASP A 336 7.60 -38.05 -38.11
C ASP A 336 8.91 -37.62 -38.80
N PHE A 337 9.62 -36.65 -38.22
CA PHE A 337 10.88 -36.14 -38.77
C PHE A 337 12.01 -37.19 -38.84
N GLY A 338 11.87 -38.32 -38.12
CA GLY A 338 12.86 -39.41 -38.08
C GLY A 338 12.54 -40.59 -39.00
N ASP A 339 11.51 -40.51 -39.84
CA ASP A 339 11.10 -41.60 -40.71
C ASP A 339 12.03 -41.74 -41.92
N ASP A 340 12.90 -42.75 -41.91
CA ASP A 340 13.81 -43.07 -43.03
C ASP A 340 13.08 -43.34 -44.35
N ARG A 341 11.78 -43.67 -44.30
CA ARG A 341 10.96 -43.93 -45.50
C ARG A 341 10.31 -42.66 -46.06
N ALA A 342 10.39 -41.53 -45.36
CA ALA A 342 9.77 -40.26 -45.78
C ALA A 342 10.26 -39.81 -47.17
N ALA A 343 11.56 -39.97 -47.46
CA ALA A 343 12.14 -39.61 -48.76
C ALA A 343 11.57 -40.42 -49.96
N GLY A 344 10.95 -41.58 -49.71
CA GLY A 344 10.30 -42.40 -50.73
C GLY A 344 8.82 -42.08 -50.94
N ILE A 345 8.20 -41.29 -50.06
CA ILE A 345 6.77 -40.97 -50.10
C ILE A 345 6.55 -39.77 -51.02
N ARG A 346 5.84 -39.98 -52.13
CA ARG A 346 5.62 -38.98 -53.19
C ARG A 346 4.15 -38.62 -53.38
N THR A 347 3.39 -38.59 -52.30
CA THR A 347 1.93 -38.43 -52.34
C THR A 347 1.46 -36.99 -52.23
N LEU A 348 2.26 -36.08 -51.69
CA LEU A 348 1.95 -34.65 -51.64
C LEU A 348 2.07 -34.03 -53.05
N VAL A 349 0.93 -33.70 -53.67
CA VAL A 349 0.86 -33.21 -55.06
C VAL A 349 0.05 -31.92 -55.20
N ALA A 350 0.10 -31.30 -56.38
CA ALA A 350 -0.56 -30.01 -56.64
C ALA A 350 -2.08 -30.07 -56.44
N ALA A 351 -2.71 -31.21 -56.73
CA ALA A 351 -4.14 -31.43 -56.53
C ALA A 351 -4.56 -31.32 -55.05
N ASP A 352 -3.66 -31.59 -54.10
CA ASP A 352 -3.95 -31.46 -52.67
C ASP A 352 -3.98 -30.00 -52.24
N ILE A 353 -3.15 -29.15 -52.86
CA ILE A 353 -3.18 -27.70 -52.62
C ILE A 353 -4.51 -27.11 -53.07
N GLU A 354 -5.00 -27.49 -54.26
CA GLU A 354 -6.30 -27.04 -54.76
C GLU A 354 -7.44 -27.47 -53.83
N ALA A 355 -7.39 -28.72 -53.34
CA ALA A 355 -8.37 -29.22 -52.37
C ALA A 355 -8.30 -28.46 -51.03
N LEU A 356 -7.10 -28.14 -50.54
CA LEU A 356 -6.89 -27.38 -49.31
C LEU A 356 -7.34 -25.93 -49.44
N GLN A 357 -7.10 -25.29 -50.58
CA GLN A 357 -7.54 -23.92 -50.86
C GLN A 357 -9.06 -23.79 -50.97
N ALA A 358 -9.76 -24.87 -51.33
CA ALA A 358 -11.22 -24.89 -51.41
C ALA A 358 -11.90 -24.92 -50.02
N LEU A 359 -11.16 -25.18 -48.94
CA LEU A 359 -11.73 -25.26 -47.60
C LEU A 359 -12.08 -23.87 -47.04
N PRO A 360 -13.25 -23.70 -46.39
CA PRO A 360 -13.73 -22.39 -45.95
C PRO A 360 -12.92 -21.80 -44.78
N TYR A 361 -12.24 -22.63 -43.99
CA TYR A 361 -11.39 -22.20 -42.85
C TYR A 361 -9.92 -22.01 -43.25
N VAL A 362 -9.56 -22.27 -44.51
CA VAL A 362 -8.21 -22.02 -45.04
C VAL A 362 -8.18 -20.64 -45.69
N ASP A 363 -7.19 -19.82 -45.32
CA ASP A 363 -6.94 -18.54 -45.98
C ASP A 363 -6.14 -18.76 -47.26
N SER A 364 -5.03 -19.48 -47.14
CA SER A 364 -4.09 -19.73 -48.23
C SER A 364 -3.29 -21.01 -48.00
N ALA A 365 -2.95 -21.71 -49.07
CA ALA A 365 -2.07 -22.89 -49.03
C ALA A 365 -1.01 -22.79 -50.12
N THR A 366 0.20 -23.28 -49.84
CA THR A 366 1.33 -23.30 -50.76
C THR A 366 2.11 -24.60 -50.65
N ALA A 367 2.64 -25.06 -51.78
CA ALA A 367 3.69 -26.07 -51.80
C ALA A 367 5.05 -25.43 -51.53
N ILE A 368 5.95 -26.24 -50.99
CA ILE A 368 7.37 -25.94 -50.88
C ILE A 368 8.13 -27.18 -51.32
N THR A 369 9.08 -26.97 -52.22
CA THR A 369 10.10 -27.97 -52.54
C THR A 369 11.45 -27.30 -52.64
N SER A 370 12.50 -27.93 -52.13
CA SER A 370 13.78 -27.27 -51.96
C SER A 370 14.94 -28.14 -52.41
N LYS A 371 15.87 -27.57 -53.19
CA LYS A 371 17.12 -28.24 -53.57
C LYS A 371 18.25 -27.23 -53.65
N VAL A 372 19.44 -27.63 -53.22
CA VAL A 372 20.64 -26.81 -53.39
C VAL A 372 21.05 -26.84 -54.86
N GLN A 373 21.14 -25.67 -55.48
CA GLN A 373 21.57 -25.49 -56.85
C GLN A 373 22.61 -24.38 -56.95
N ARG A 374 23.42 -24.45 -57.99
CA ARG A 374 24.42 -23.45 -58.31
C ARG A 374 23.78 -22.25 -59.04
N LEU A 375 23.98 -21.03 -58.54
CA LEU A 375 23.55 -19.78 -59.14
C LEU A 375 24.71 -19.09 -59.84
N ARG A 376 24.51 -18.69 -61.09
CA ARG A 376 25.51 -17.96 -61.88
C ARG A 376 24.97 -16.64 -62.38
N TYR A 377 25.76 -15.59 -62.19
CA TYR A 377 25.52 -14.29 -62.79
C TYR A 377 26.87 -13.68 -63.19
N ARG A 378 27.07 -13.50 -64.50
CA ARG A 378 28.35 -13.02 -65.06
C ARG A 378 29.52 -13.88 -64.54
N GLY A 379 30.49 -13.28 -63.87
CA GLY A 379 31.65 -13.97 -63.29
C GLY A 379 31.46 -14.48 -61.86
N VAL A 380 30.26 -14.34 -61.27
CA VAL A 380 29.98 -14.77 -59.90
C VAL A 380 29.21 -16.09 -59.92
N ASP A 381 29.72 -17.07 -59.17
CA ASP A 381 29.14 -18.41 -59.04
C ASP A 381 29.01 -18.78 -57.54
N VAL A 382 27.80 -19.05 -57.07
CA VAL A 382 27.50 -19.34 -55.65
C VAL A 382 26.48 -20.46 -55.52
N ASN A 383 26.57 -21.28 -54.47
CA ASN A 383 25.52 -22.25 -54.15
C ASN A 383 24.40 -21.56 -53.36
N ALA A 384 23.15 -21.84 -53.73
CA ALA A 384 21.97 -21.35 -53.06
C ALA A 384 20.91 -22.44 -52.95
N THR A 385 20.08 -22.34 -51.92
CA THR A 385 18.89 -23.18 -51.77
C THR A 385 17.80 -22.60 -52.67
N VAL A 386 17.41 -23.39 -53.66
CA VAL A 386 16.31 -23.07 -54.58
C VAL A 386 15.03 -23.62 -54.02
N HIS A 387 14.06 -22.75 -53.77
CA HIS A 387 12.74 -23.09 -53.27
C HIS A 387 11.71 -22.95 -54.40
N GLY A 388 11.10 -24.06 -54.80
CA GLY A 388 9.87 -24.06 -55.60
C GLY A 388 8.67 -23.78 -54.70
N VAL A 389 8.01 -22.64 -54.90
CA VAL A 389 6.92 -22.17 -54.04
C VAL A 389 5.68 -21.74 -54.83
N GLY A 390 4.54 -21.69 -54.14
CA GLY A 390 3.28 -21.21 -54.68
C GLY A 390 3.17 -19.67 -54.71
N ALA A 391 2.18 -19.15 -55.43
CA ALA A 391 1.92 -17.70 -55.48
C ALA A 391 1.63 -17.10 -54.10
N SER A 392 0.95 -17.85 -53.24
CA SER A 392 0.59 -17.43 -51.88
C SER A 392 1.72 -17.56 -50.85
N PHE A 393 2.90 -18.07 -51.22
CA PHE A 393 3.97 -18.38 -50.27
C PHE A 393 4.40 -17.20 -49.40
N PHE A 394 4.66 -16.04 -50.02
CA PHE A 394 5.09 -14.84 -49.29
C PHE A 394 4.01 -14.34 -48.31
N ARG A 395 2.73 -14.59 -48.62
CA ARG A 395 1.60 -14.27 -47.74
C ARG A 395 1.44 -15.29 -46.59
N VAL A 396 1.62 -16.58 -46.87
CA VAL A 396 1.56 -17.66 -45.87
C VAL A 396 2.69 -17.52 -44.85
N ARG A 397 3.93 -17.30 -45.32
CA ARG A 397 5.14 -17.17 -44.47
C ARG A 397 5.35 -15.75 -43.90
N GLY A 398 4.51 -14.78 -44.28
CA GLY A 398 4.63 -13.39 -43.83
C GLY A 398 5.93 -12.70 -44.26
N LEU A 399 6.49 -13.09 -45.41
CA LEU A 399 7.72 -12.52 -45.95
C LEU A 399 7.41 -11.29 -46.80
N GLY A 400 7.70 -10.10 -46.26
CA GLY A 400 7.57 -8.85 -47.01
C GLY A 400 8.63 -8.73 -48.12
N LEU A 401 8.28 -8.10 -49.23
CA LEU A 401 9.23 -7.79 -50.31
C LEU A 401 9.85 -6.40 -50.09
N THR A 402 11.16 -6.26 -50.27
CA THR A 402 11.85 -4.96 -50.26
C THR A 402 11.75 -4.27 -51.60
N GLN A 403 11.75 -5.04 -52.70
CA GLN A 403 11.66 -4.55 -54.06
C GLN A 403 10.82 -5.52 -54.92
N GLY A 404 10.13 -5.00 -55.92
CA GLY A 404 9.41 -5.80 -56.93
C GLY A 404 8.09 -6.40 -56.45
N ALA A 405 7.69 -7.51 -57.06
CA ALA A 405 6.40 -8.17 -56.83
C ALA A 405 6.56 -9.67 -56.52
N ALA A 406 5.52 -10.24 -55.91
CA ALA A 406 5.39 -11.69 -55.70
C ALA A 406 4.89 -12.38 -56.98
N PHE A 407 4.92 -13.71 -57.01
CA PHE A 407 4.44 -14.48 -58.15
C PHE A 407 2.92 -14.32 -58.37
N LEU A 408 2.53 -14.15 -59.63
CA LEU A 408 1.13 -14.14 -60.05
C LEU A 408 0.65 -15.58 -60.35
N PRO A 409 -0.64 -15.92 -60.09
CA PRO A 409 -1.17 -17.25 -60.42
C PRO A 409 -1.05 -17.64 -61.91
N ASP A 410 -1.04 -16.66 -62.82
CA ASP A 410 -0.83 -16.91 -64.26
C ASP A 410 0.61 -17.34 -64.59
N GLU A 411 1.60 -16.80 -63.86
CA GLU A 411 3.02 -17.15 -64.02
C GLU A 411 3.29 -18.61 -63.64
N LEU A 412 2.61 -19.11 -62.61
CA LEU A 412 2.66 -20.52 -62.21
C LEU A 412 2.09 -21.42 -63.33
N ARG A 413 0.95 -21.05 -63.91
CA ARG A 413 0.31 -21.82 -64.99
C ARG A 413 1.17 -21.90 -66.24
N ARG A 414 1.81 -20.79 -66.64
CA ARG A 414 2.66 -20.72 -67.84
C ARG A 414 4.10 -21.20 -67.64
N HIS A 415 4.46 -21.66 -66.43
CA HIS A 415 5.82 -22.09 -66.08
C HIS A 415 6.84 -20.98 -66.35
N ALA A 416 6.50 -19.76 -65.92
CA ALA A 416 7.32 -18.58 -66.11
C ALA A 416 8.68 -18.75 -65.42
N GLN A 417 9.73 -18.29 -66.10
CA GLN A 417 11.11 -18.32 -65.61
C GLN A 417 11.41 -17.05 -64.80
N VAL A 418 10.69 -16.88 -63.70
CA VAL A 418 10.83 -15.73 -62.80
C VAL A 418 11.33 -16.20 -61.44
N ALA A 419 12.09 -15.34 -60.78
CA ALA A 419 12.66 -15.63 -59.48
C ALA A 419 12.53 -14.42 -58.53
N VAL A 420 12.37 -14.74 -57.24
CA VAL A 420 12.51 -13.78 -56.15
C VAL A 420 13.72 -14.21 -55.33
N ILE A 421 14.60 -13.27 -54.97
CA ILE A 421 15.83 -13.57 -54.23
C ILE A 421 15.79 -12.94 -52.83
N ASP A 422 16.53 -13.48 -51.88
CA ASP A 422 16.73 -12.80 -50.59
C ASP A 422 17.79 -11.69 -50.68
N GLU A 423 17.84 -10.85 -49.65
CA GLU A 423 18.79 -9.73 -49.57
C GLU A 423 20.26 -10.22 -49.50
N LYS A 424 20.52 -11.38 -48.88
CA LYS A 424 21.86 -12.00 -48.83
C LYS A 424 22.34 -12.39 -50.24
N THR A 425 21.47 -13.02 -51.03
CA THR A 425 21.72 -13.44 -52.43
C THR A 425 21.88 -12.22 -53.33
N ARG A 426 21.04 -11.19 -53.15
CA ARG A 426 21.15 -9.92 -53.88
C ARG A 426 22.55 -9.31 -53.70
N ARG A 427 23.01 -9.19 -52.44
CA ARG A 427 24.33 -8.63 -52.12
C ARG A 427 25.47 -9.45 -52.68
N LYS A 428 25.40 -10.79 -52.62
CA LYS A 428 26.47 -11.65 -53.16
C LYS A 428 26.52 -11.67 -54.70
N LEU A 429 25.37 -11.69 -55.38
CA LEU A 429 25.33 -11.78 -56.85
C LEU A 429 25.51 -10.42 -57.55
N PHE A 430 24.93 -9.35 -57.00
CA PHE A 430 24.89 -8.03 -57.65
C PHE A 430 25.74 -6.95 -56.94
N GLY A 431 26.35 -7.27 -55.80
CA GLY A 431 27.12 -6.31 -55.01
C GLY A 431 26.28 -5.13 -54.51
N ASN A 432 26.85 -3.93 -54.58
CA ASN A 432 26.18 -2.67 -54.20
C ASN A 432 25.32 -2.06 -55.32
N ALA A 433 25.09 -2.76 -56.44
CA ALA A 433 24.26 -2.25 -57.52
C ALA A 433 22.81 -2.01 -57.05
N LEU A 434 22.23 -0.88 -57.48
CA LEU A 434 20.97 -0.34 -56.93
C LEU A 434 19.71 -1.14 -57.31
N SER A 435 19.74 -1.94 -58.38
CA SER A 435 18.57 -2.71 -58.83
C SER A 435 18.96 -4.10 -59.31
N ALA A 436 18.47 -5.12 -58.62
CA ALA A 436 18.52 -6.53 -59.08
C ALA A 436 17.31 -6.88 -59.96
N LEU A 437 16.31 -6.01 -60.05
CA LEU A 437 15.08 -6.25 -60.80
C LEU A 437 15.33 -6.26 -62.31
N GLY A 438 14.72 -7.21 -63.00
CA GLY A 438 14.84 -7.40 -64.45
C GLY A 438 16.13 -8.08 -64.91
N GLN A 439 17.08 -8.35 -64.00
CA GLN A 439 18.31 -9.06 -64.33
C GLN A 439 18.05 -10.55 -64.49
N ILE A 440 18.79 -11.19 -65.40
CA ILE A 440 18.70 -12.63 -65.66
C ILE A 440 19.82 -13.33 -64.90
N ILE A 441 19.46 -14.28 -64.05
CA ILE A 441 20.38 -15.17 -63.33
C ILE A 441 20.19 -16.60 -63.79
N LEU A 442 21.27 -17.37 -63.87
CA LEU A 442 21.21 -18.79 -64.20
C LEU A 442 21.06 -19.60 -62.92
N VAL A 443 19.92 -20.25 -62.76
CA VAL A 443 19.64 -21.20 -61.67
C VAL A 443 19.94 -22.60 -62.19
N GLY A 444 21.12 -23.12 -61.86
CA GLY A 444 21.70 -24.27 -62.55
C GLY A 444 21.95 -23.94 -64.02
N ASN A 445 21.10 -24.49 -64.89
CA ASN A 445 21.14 -24.23 -66.34
C ASN A 445 19.91 -23.43 -66.83
N LEU A 446 18.98 -23.06 -65.93
CA LEU A 446 17.75 -22.36 -66.28
C LEU A 446 17.93 -20.84 -66.10
N PRO A 447 17.85 -20.02 -67.17
CA PRO A 447 17.84 -18.56 -67.03
C PRO A 447 16.53 -18.12 -66.37
N CYS A 448 16.60 -17.29 -65.34
CA CYS A 448 15.45 -16.77 -64.60
C CYS A 448 15.57 -15.25 -64.43
N VAL A 449 14.48 -14.53 -64.66
CA VAL A 449 14.39 -13.09 -64.46
C VAL A 449 14.08 -12.79 -63.00
N VAL A 450 14.87 -11.95 -62.35
CA VAL A 450 14.61 -11.51 -60.98
C VAL A 450 13.50 -10.46 -60.99
N ILE A 451 12.35 -10.78 -60.39
CA ILE A 451 11.16 -9.91 -60.34
C ILE A 451 10.91 -9.30 -58.96
N GLY A 452 11.63 -9.77 -57.94
CA GLY A 452 11.47 -9.29 -56.57
C GLY A 452 12.64 -9.63 -55.67
N VAL A 453 12.75 -8.89 -54.58
CA VAL A 453 13.70 -9.14 -53.49
C VAL A 453 12.91 -9.26 -52.19
N ALA A 454 13.06 -10.38 -51.48
CA ALA A 454 12.43 -10.60 -50.19
C ALA A 454 13.24 -9.96 -49.06
N ARG A 455 12.52 -9.38 -48.09
CA ARG A 455 13.13 -8.83 -46.87
C ARG A 455 13.74 -9.95 -46.06
N GLU A 456 14.98 -9.74 -45.65
CA GLU A 456 15.65 -10.63 -44.71
C GLU A 456 14.90 -10.63 -43.37
N LYS A 457 14.56 -11.83 -42.89
CA LYS A 457 13.97 -12.01 -41.59
C LYS A 457 15.01 -12.67 -40.71
N LYS A 458 15.53 -11.92 -39.73
CA LYS A 458 16.42 -12.47 -38.71
C LYS A 458 15.59 -13.36 -37.80
N THR A 459 15.69 -14.67 -37.98
CA THR A 459 15.13 -15.65 -37.04
C THR A 459 16.13 -15.89 -35.90
N MET A 460 15.63 -16.13 -34.67
CA MET A 460 16.48 -16.46 -33.51
C MET A 460 17.33 -17.74 -33.71
N PHE A 461 16.92 -18.58 -34.67
CA PHE A 461 17.60 -19.80 -35.11
C PHE A 461 18.22 -19.65 -36.52
N ASP A 462 18.49 -18.42 -36.98
CA ASP A 462 19.41 -18.26 -38.11
C ASP A 462 20.78 -18.68 -37.60
N ASP A 463 21.12 -19.95 -37.84
CA ASP A 463 22.47 -20.45 -37.70
C ASP A 463 23.42 -19.48 -38.41
N ASN A 464 24.67 -19.38 -37.97
CA ASN A 464 25.69 -18.49 -38.57
C ASN A 464 25.99 -18.80 -40.07
N GLY A 465 25.14 -19.58 -40.73
CA GLY A 465 25.17 -20.03 -42.10
C GLY A 465 24.80 -18.94 -43.11
N SER A 466 25.79 -18.63 -43.94
CA SER A 466 25.73 -17.85 -45.17
C SER A 466 24.84 -18.44 -46.29
N SER A 467 23.75 -19.13 -45.93
CA SER A 467 22.81 -19.74 -46.87
C SER A 467 22.14 -18.65 -47.72
N LEU A 468 22.11 -18.89 -49.02
CA LEU A 468 21.53 -18.00 -50.02
C LEU A 468 20.20 -18.62 -50.44
N ASN A 469 19.11 -17.85 -50.40
CA ASN A 469 17.79 -18.35 -50.75
C ASN A 469 17.24 -17.67 -51.99
N ILE A 470 16.68 -18.48 -52.87
CA ILE A 470 15.98 -18.04 -54.08
C ILE A 470 14.68 -18.81 -54.21
N TRP A 471 13.61 -18.11 -54.55
CA TRP A 471 12.28 -18.66 -54.76
C TRP A 471 11.91 -18.61 -56.24
N LEU A 472 11.32 -19.69 -56.74
CA LEU A 472 10.75 -19.81 -58.08
C LEU A 472 9.34 -20.41 -57.98
N PRO A 473 8.47 -20.24 -58.99
CA PRO A 473 7.23 -21.00 -59.09
C PRO A 473 7.51 -22.51 -59.00
N TYR A 474 6.79 -23.23 -58.13
CA TYR A 474 6.99 -24.68 -57.95
C TYR A 474 6.80 -25.47 -59.26
N THR A 475 5.96 -24.99 -60.18
CA THR A 475 5.75 -25.59 -61.50
C THR A 475 7.02 -25.51 -62.35
N THR A 476 7.69 -24.35 -62.36
CA THR A 476 8.96 -24.13 -63.05
C THR A 476 10.10 -24.90 -62.40
N ALA A 477 10.23 -24.83 -61.08
CA ALA A 477 11.28 -25.51 -60.33
C ALA A 477 11.15 -27.04 -60.43
N GLY A 478 9.94 -27.58 -60.22
CA GLY A 478 9.64 -29.01 -60.29
C GLY A 478 9.90 -29.60 -61.67
N SER A 479 9.38 -28.98 -62.74
CA SER A 479 9.48 -29.51 -64.10
C SER A 479 10.85 -29.30 -64.77
N ARG A 480 11.53 -28.17 -64.51
CA ARG A 480 12.75 -27.78 -65.25
C ARG A 480 14.05 -27.92 -64.48
N ILE A 481 14.00 -27.98 -63.15
CA ILE A 481 15.22 -28.05 -62.31
C ILE A 481 15.26 -29.36 -61.51
N PHE A 482 14.17 -29.71 -60.81
CA PHE A 482 14.17 -30.82 -59.86
C PHE A 482 13.78 -32.15 -60.50
N GLY A 483 13.00 -32.13 -61.58
CA GLY A 483 12.51 -33.34 -62.25
C GLY A 483 11.49 -34.11 -61.40
N GLN A 484 10.73 -33.42 -60.55
CA GLN A 484 9.78 -34.04 -59.62
C GLN A 484 8.41 -33.34 -59.63
N SER A 485 7.36 -34.15 -59.46
CA SER A 485 5.95 -33.72 -59.42
C SER A 485 5.34 -33.73 -58.02
N HIS A 486 6.11 -34.12 -57.01
CA HIS A 486 5.71 -34.12 -55.60
C HIS A 486 6.42 -33.01 -54.83
N PHE A 487 5.92 -32.69 -53.64
CA PHE A 487 6.45 -31.64 -52.77
C PHE A 487 7.05 -32.21 -51.50
N ASP A 488 8.05 -31.49 -50.97
CA ASP A 488 8.72 -31.85 -49.72
C ASP A 488 7.88 -31.41 -48.51
N GLU A 489 7.11 -30.32 -48.67
CA GLU A 489 6.25 -29.75 -47.63
C GLU A 489 5.03 -29.04 -48.25
N LEU A 490 3.88 -29.14 -47.59
CA LEU A 490 2.75 -28.24 -47.81
C LEU A 490 2.57 -27.32 -46.59
N SER A 491 2.36 -26.03 -46.83
CA SER A 491 2.15 -25.04 -45.78
C SER A 491 0.78 -24.40 -45.96
N VAL A 492 -0.05 -24.49 -44.93
CA VAL A 492 -1.45 -24.04 -44.95
C VAL A 492 -1.66 -22.99 -43.87
N ARG A 493 -2.10 -21.79 -44.26
CA ARG A 493 -2.50 -20.74 -43.34
C ARG A 493 -4.01 -20.83 -43.06
N ILE A 494 -4.33 -20.97 -41.78
CA ILE A 494 -5.71 -21.00 -41.29
C ILE A 494 -6.21 -19.55 -41.15
N ARG A 495 -7.48 -19.30 -41.46
CA ARG A 495 -8.09 -17.96 -41.31
C ARG A 495 -8.09 -17.52 -39.84
N ASP A 496 -7.94 -16.22 -39.63
CA ASP A 496 -7.95 -15.65 -38.29
C ASP A 496 -9.33 -15.84 -37.63
N GLY A 497 -9.34 -16.30 -36.38
CA GLY A 497 -10.57 -16.58 -35.61
C GLY A 497 -11.05 -18.04 -35.65
N GLU A 498 -10.52 -18.88 -36.54
CA GLU A 498 -10.87 -20.29 -36.61
C GLU A 498 -10.06 -21.16 -35.61
N PRO A 499 -10.66 -22.19 -34.98
CA PRO A 499 -9.94 -23.06 -34.06
C PRO A 499 -8.88 -23.91 -34.80
N SER A 500 -7.60 -23.59 -34.60
CA SER A 500 -6.46 -24.26 -35.26
C SER A 500 -6.45 -25.79 -35.09
N ALA A 501 -6.82 -26.30 -33.91
CA ALA A 501 -6.90 -27.74 -33.65
C ALA A 501 -8.02 -28.45 -34.44
N ALA A 502 -9.17 -27.79 -34.63
CA ALA A 502 -10.28 -28.35 -35.40
C ALA A 502 -9.94 -28.34 -36.90
N ALA A 503 -9.34 -27.25 -37.38
CA ALA A 503 -8.86 -27.13 -38.75
C ALA A 503 -7.77 -28.18 -39.07
N GLN A 504 -6.83 -28.41 -38.15
CA GLN A 504 -5.82 -29.47 -38.27
C GLN A 504 -6.46 -30.86 -38.42
N GLN A 505 -7.40 -31.22 -37.54
CA GLN A 505 -8.10 -32.52 -37.64
C GLN A 505 -8.89 -32.67 -38.95
N ALA A 506 -9.51 -31.60 -39.43
CA ALA A 506 -10.26 -31.62 -40.68
C ALA A 506 -9.34 -31.77 -41.90
N ILE A 507 -8.19 -31.08 -41.91
CA ILE A 507 -7.16 -31.21 -42.94
C ILE A 507 -6.56 -32.62 -42.94
N GLU A 508 -6.25 -33.19 -41.77
CA GLU A 508 -5.76 -34.57 -41.67
C GLU A 508 -6.76 -35.58 -42.22
N ARG A 509 -8.05 -35.41 -41.93
CA ARG A 509 -9.11 -36.28 -42.47
C ARG A 509 -9.21 -36.16 -43.99
N LEU A 510 -9.18 -34.94 -44.53
CA LEU A 510 -9.25 -34.69 -45.97
C LEU A 510 -8.09 -35.36 -46.71
N LEU A 511 -6.85 -35.13 -46.27
CA LEU A 511 -5.67 -35.69 -46.92
C LEU A 511 -5.60 -37.22 -46.77
N THR A 512 -5.97 -37.77 -45.60
CA THR A 512 -6.04 -39.22 -45.42
C THR A 512 -7.05 -39.87 -46.37
N LEU A 513 -8.20 -39.23 -46.59
CA LEU A 513 -9.22 -39.70 -47.52
C LEU A 513 -8.72 -39.65 -48.98
N ARG A 514 -7.95 -38.62 -49.34
CA ARG A 514 -7.38 -38.47 -50.69
C ARG A 514 -6.24 -39.44 -50.97
N HIS A 515 -5.37 -39.66 -49.98
CA HIS A 515 -4.20 -40.54 -50.13
C HIS A 515 -4.53 -42.03 -49.90
N GLY A 516 -5.70 -42.33 -49.30
CA GLY A 516 -6.14 -43.68 -48.95
C GLY A 516 -5.45 -44.27 -47.71
N LYS A 517 -4.44 -43.58 -47.16
CA LYS A 517 -3.70 -43.93 -45.94
C LYS A 517 -3.11 -42.67 -45.31
N LYS A 518 -2.77 -42.71 -44.03
CA LYS A 518 -2.04 -41.63 -43.36
C LYS A 518 -0.54 -41.81 -43.59
N ASP A 519 -0.01 -41.09 -44.56
CA ASP A 519 1.40 -41.10 -44.98
C ASP A 519 2.07 -39.72 -44.85
N PHE A 520 1.46 -38.85 -44.06
CA PHE A 520 1.95 -37.53 -43.72
C PHE A 520 1.73 -37.27 -42.22
N PHE A 521 2.48 -36.31 -41.69
CA PHE A 521 2.26 -35.75 -40.37
C PHE A 521 2.13 -34.23 -40.46
N THR A 522 1.48 -33.65 -39.46
CA THR A 522 1.22 -32.21 -39.41
C THR A 522 1.95 -31.58 -38.22
N TYR A 523 2.45 -30.36 -38.41
CA TYR A 523 3.14 -29.59 -37.40
C TYR A 523 2.51 -28.20 -37.29
N ASN A 524 2.13 -27.81 -36.07
CA ASN A 524 1.32 -26.62 -35.82
C ASN A 524 2.01 -25.68 -34.83
N MET A 525 2.33 -24.47 -35.28
CA MET A 525 3.01 -23.47 -34.46
C MET A 525 2.15 -22.98 -33.28
N ASP A 526 0.82 -23.10 -33.36
CA ASP A 526 -0.11 -22.71 -32.28
C ASP A 526 0.12 -23.50 -30.98
N SER A 527 0.54 -24.76 -31.07
CA SER A 527 0.87 -25.57 -29.89
C SER A 527 2.11 -25.03 -29.14
N ILE A 528 3.10 -24.47 -29.86
CA ILE A 528 4.28 -23.84 -29.25
C ILE A 528 3.87 -22.54 -28.58
N VAL A 529 3.04 -21.72 -29.26
CA VAL A 529 2.50 -20.48 -28.69
C VAL A 529 1.77 -20.78 -27.37
N LYS A 530 0.84 -21.75 -27.36
CA LYS A 530 0.10 -22.15 -26.17
C LYS A 530 0.98 -22.71 -25.06
N THR A 531 1.99 -23.51 -25.40
CA THR A 531 2.94 -24.05 -24.41
C THR A 531 3.76 -22.91 -23.79
N MET A 532 4.21 -21.94 -24.58
CA MET A 532 4.92 -20.76 -24.08
C MET A 532 4.02 -19.84 -23.25
N GLU A 533 2.74 -19.69 -23.60
CA GLU A 533 1.78 -18.96 -22.77
C GLU A 533 1.63 -19.62 -21.39
N ARG A 534 1.48 -20.95 -21.34
CA ARG A 534 1.41 -21.71 -20.09
C ARG A 534 2.70 -21.60 -19.28
N THR A 535 3.85 -21.76 -19.90
CA THR A 535 5.16 -21.59 -19.24
C THR A 535 5.34 -20.17 -18.72
N GLY A 536 4.94 -19.16 -19.49
CA GLY A 536 4.98 -17.76 -19.08
C GLY A 536 4.05 -17.48 -17.90
N GLN A 537 2.85 -18.06 -17.88
CA GLN A 537 1.94 -17.98 -16.72
C GLN A 537 2.54 -18.63 -15.47
N ALA A 538 3.14 -19.82 -15.60
CA ALA A 538 3.81 -20.50 -14.49
C ALA A 538 4.98 -19.67 -13.94
N LEU A 539 5.81 -19.08 -14.81
CA LEU A 539 6.89 -18.17 -14.41
C LEU A 539 6.33 -16.92 -13.72
N THR A 540 5.26 -16.33 -14.24
CA THR A 540 4.60 -15.17 -13.61
C THR A 540 4.09 -15.52 -12.21
N LEU A 541 3.45 -16.68 -12.05
CA LEU A 541 2.95 -17.16 -10.75
C LEU A 541 4.11 -17.37 -9.75
N PHE A 542 5.18 -18.02 -10.18
CA PHE A 542 6.38 -18.22 -9.36
C PHE A 542 6.99 -16.90 -8.89
N LEU A 543 7.18 -15.95 -9.81
CA LEU A 543 7.70 -14.62 -9.49
C LEU A 543 6.75 -13.84 -8.56
N SER A 544 5.44 -14.00 -8.73
CA SER A 544 4.45 -13.41 -7.82
C SER A 544 4.50 -13.99 -6.40
N ALA A 545 4.84 -15.27 -6.25
CA ALA A 545 4.99 -15.90 -4.94
C ALA A 545 6.22 -15.36 -4.19
N VAL A 546 7.35 -15.20 -4.88
CA VAL A 546 8.56 -14.56 -4.33
C VAL A 546 8.26 -13.13 -3.90
N ALA A 547 7.52 -12.39 -4.74
CA ALA A 547 7.06 -11.05 -4.45
C ALA A 547 6.23 -10.94 -3.16
N VAL A 548 5.29 -11.87 -2.95
CA VAL A 548 4.50 -11.94 -1.71
C VAL A 548 5.40 -12.20 -0.50
N ILE A 549 6.39 -13.09 -0.62
CA ILE A 549 7.35 -13.37 0.47
C ILE A 549 8.18 -12.13 0.81
N SER A 550 8.74 -11.44 -0.19
CA SER A 550 9.50 -10.20 0.02
C SER A 550 8.66 -9.12 0.72
N LEU A 551 7.38 -9.04 0.38
CA LEU A 551 6.47 -8.09 0.99
C LEU A 551 6.11 -8.48 2.44
N LEU A 552 5.95 -9.77 2.75
CA LEU A 552 5.76 -10.26 4.11
C LEU A 552 6.95 -9.91 5.02
N VAL A 553 8.18 -10.06 4.52
CA VAL A 553 9.40 -9.67 5.25
C VAL A 553 9.38 -8.16 5.55
N GLY A 554 9.02 -7.33 4.56
CA GLY A 554 8.82 -5.89 4.77
C GLY A 554 7.72 -5.58 5.80
N GLY A 555 6.61 -6.31 5.76
CA GLY A 555 5.49 -6.19 6.70
C GLY A 555 5.87 -6.52 8.14
N ILE A 556 6.65 -7.58 8.36
CA ILE A 556 7.18 -7.92 9.70
C ILE A 556 8.06 -6.79 10.24
N GLY A 557 8.88 -6.16 9.38
CA GLY A 557 9.67 -4.99 9.74
C GLY A 557 8.81 -3.81 10.22
N VAL A 558 7.70 -3.53 9.51
CA VAL A 558 6.72 -2.51 9.93
C VAL A 558 6.14 -2.84 11.29
N MET A 559 5.71 -4.08 11.51
CA MET A 559 5.14 -4.52 12.78
C MET A 559 6.10 -4.29 13.96
N ASN A 560 7.35 -4.73 13.83
CA ASN A 560 8.35 -4.61 14.89
C ASN A 560 8.63 -3.16 15.24
N ILE A 561 8.79 -2.31 14.23
CA ILE A 561 9.04 -0.89 14.45
C ILE A 561 7.80 -0.19 15.05
N MET A 562 6.59 -0.59 14.65
CA MET A 562 5.37 -0.10 15.27
C MET A 562 5.24 -0.54 16.73
N LEU A 563 5.61 -1.77 17.10
CA LEU A 563 5.64 -2.22 18.49
C LEU A 563 6.58 -1.35 19.33
N VAL A 564 7.80 -1.11 18.85
CA VAL A 564 8.76 -0.23 19.52
C VAL A 564 8.22 1.20 19.64
N SER A 565 7.57 1.71 18.59
CA SER A 565 6.95 3.05 18.61
C SER A 565 5.83 3.15 19.66
N VAL A 566 5.01 2.10 19.80
CA VAL A 566 3.96 2.04 20.83
C VAL A 566 4.58 2.02 22.22
N THR A 567 5.62 1.22 22.46
CA THR A 567 6.27 1.14 23.77
C THR A 567 6.91 2.46 24.17
N GLU A 568 7.57 3.16 23.25
CA GLU A 568 8.17 4.48 23.52
C GLU A 568 7.12 5.57 23.76
N ARG A 569 5.95 5.47 23.12
CA ARG A 569 4.85 6.45 23.25
C ARG A 569 3.78 6.02 24.25
N THR A 570 4.04 5.02 25.08
CA THR A 570 3.10 4.50 26.09
C THR A 570 2.53 5.63 26.95
N ARG A 571 3.39 6.54 27.45
CA ARG A 571 2.97 7.68 28.26
C ARG A 571 2.11 8.68 27.50
N GLU A 572 2.40 8.92 26.23
CA GLU A 572 1.59 9.78 25.35
C GLU A 572 0.19 9.19 25.14
N ILE A 573 0.10 7.86 24.97
CA ILE A 573 -1.17 7.13 24.86
C ILE A 573 -1.97 7.26 26.16
N GLY A 574 -1.32 7.08 27.32
CA GLY A 574 -1.94 7.29 28.64
C GLY A 574 -2.55 8.68 28.80
N ILE A 575 -1.82 9.72 28.38
CA ILE A 575 -2.30 11.11 28.40
C ILE A 575 -3.53 11.28 27.52
N ARG A 576 -3.51 10.75 26.28
CA ARG A 576 -4.67 10.80 25.37
C ARG A 576 -5.90 10.18 26.00
N MET A 577 -5.76 9.00 26.58
CA MET A 577 -6.90 8.29 27.19
C MET A 577 -7.42 9.01 28.44
N ALA A 578 -6.52 9.60 29.24
CA ALA A 578 -6.89 10.39 30.41
C ALA A 578 -7.69 11.65 30.03
N VAL A 579 -7.36 12.31 28.91
CA VAL A 579 -8.12 13.46 28.40
C VAL A 579 -9.36 13.09 27.56
N GLY A 580 -9.70 11.80 27.49
CA GLY A 580 -10.97 11.34 26.92
C GLY A 580 -10.91 10.84 25.47
N ALA A 581 -9.73 10.44 24.98
CA ALA A 581 -9.61 9.62 23.77
C ALA A 581 -10.29 8.27 23.96
N ARG A 582 -10.97 7.79 22.91
CA ARG A 582 -11.53 6.44 22.87
C ARG A 582 -10.46 5.45 22.46
N GLN A 583 -10.63 4.17 22.81
CA GLN A 583 -9.73 3.11 22.34
C GLN A 583 -9.67 3.07 20.80
N ARG A 584 -10.81 3.32 20.14
CA ARG A 584 -10.89 3.42 18.68
C ARG A 584 -10.06 4.57 18.10
N ASP A 585 -9.96 5.69 18.81
CA ASP A 585 -9.19 6.85 18.34
C ASP A 585 -7.68 6.52 18.33
N VAL A 586 -7.21 5.88 19.41
CA VAL A 586 -5.83 5.40 19.53
C VAL A 586 -5.53 4.34 18.47
N LEU A 587 -6.41 3.37 18.29
CA LEU A 587 -6.29 2.34 17.26
C LEU A 587 -6.19 2.95 15.86
N MET A 588 -7.13 3.84 15.51
CA MET A 588 -7.18 4.46 14.18
C MET A 588 -5.95 5.32 13.91
N GLN A 589 -5.40 6.00 14.92
CA GLN A 589 -4.18 6.78 14.77
C GLN A 589 -2.98 5.90 14.37
N PHE A 590 -2.68 4.86 15.15
CA PHE A 590 -1.53 3.99 14.86
C PHE A 590 -1.73 3.16 13.60
N LEU A 591 -2.96 2.71 13.32
CA LEU A 591 -3.28 2.01 12.08
C LEU A 591 -3.08 2.92 10.86
N THR A 592 -3.50 4.18 10.96
CA THR A 592 -3.29 5.17 9.89
C THR A 592 -1.81 5.47 9.71
N GLU A 593 -1.02 5.54 10.79
CA GLU A 593 0.45 5.68 10.73
C GLU A 593 1.09 4.53 9.94
N ALA A 594 0.74 3.28 10.25
CA ALA A 594 1.26 2.10 9.55
C ALA A 594 0.84 2.07 8.07
N VAL A 595 -0.44 2.30 7.77
CA VAL A 595 -0.95 2.31 6.39
C VAL A 595 -0.31 3.43 5.57
N LEU A 596 -0.13 4.61 6.14
CA LEU A 596 0.50 5.75 5.48
C LEU A 596 1.96 5.46 5.13
N VAL A 597 2.72 4.83 6.04
CA VAL A 597 4.09 4.37 5.78
C VAL A 597 4.12 3.39 4.61
N CYS A 598 3.20 2.41 4.58
CA CYS A 598 3.13 1.44 3.50
C CYS A 598 2.71 2.03 2.15
N LEU A 599 1.78 2.99 2.16
CA LEU A 599 1.33 3.69 0.95
C LEU A 599 2.44 4.56 0.35
N LEU A 600 3.13 5.34 1.18
CA LEU A 600 4.28 6.14 0.76
C LEU A 600 5.42 5.26 0.27
N GLY A 601 5.73 4.19 1.00
CA GLY A 601 6.72 3.20 0.59
C GLY A 601 6.37 2.54 -0.74
N GLY A 602 5.09 2.25 -1.00
CA GLY A 602 4.63 1.71 -2.29
C GLY A 602 4.66 2.72 -3.43
N LEU A 603 4.33 3.98 -3.17
CA LEU A 603 4.44 5.04 -4.16
C LEU A 603 5.90 5.30 -4.56
N ILE A 604 6.80 5.34 -3.58
CA ILE A 604 8.23 5.50 -3.84
C ILE A 604 8.79 4.24 -4.50
N GLY A 605 8.41 3.04 -4.04
CA GLY A 605 8.84 1.77 -4.64
C GLY A 605 8.42 1.61 -6.10
N THR A 606 7.19 1.99 -6.44
CA THR A 606 6.73 2.01 -7.83
C THR A 606 7.49 3.04 -8.67
N ALA A 607 7.72 4.25 -8.15
CA ALA A 607 8.55 5.25 -8.83
C ALA A 607 9.99 4.76 -9.08
N VAL A 608 10.59 4.08 -8.10
CA VAL A 608 11.92 3.44 -8.24
C VAL A 608 11.89 2.35 -9.31
N ALA A 609 10.84 1.53 -9.39
CA ALA A 609 10.69 0.52 -10.45
C ALA A 609 10.62 1.15 -11.85
N TYR A 610 9.86 2.24 -12.02
CA TYR A 610 9.83 2.99 -13.28
C TYR A 610 11.21 3.58 -13.63
N LEU A 611 11.95 4.08 -12.63
CA LEU A 611 13.29 4.61 -12.83
C LEU A 611 14.28 3.51 -13.23
N ILE A 612 14.18 2.32 -12.63
CA ILE A 612 14.94 1.14 -13.04
C ILE A 612 14.59 0.75 -14.49
N GLY A 613 13.31 0.78 -14.85
CA GLY A 613 12.87 0.49 -16.22
C GLY A 613 13.40 1.50 -17.25
N LEU A 614 13.39 2.79 -16.91
CA LEU A 614 13.96 3.84 -17.75
C LEU A 614 15.47 3.67 -17.90
N ALA A 615 16.19 3.40 -16.80
CA ALA A 615 17.62 3.15 -16.84
C ALA A 615 17.95 1.93 -17.71
N LEU A 616 17.18 0.83 -17.57
CA LEU A 616 17.39 -0.36 -18.38
C LEU A 616 17.10 -0.11 -19.87
N ALA A 617 16.06 0.66 -20.19
CA ALA A 617 15.74 1.02 -21.57
C ALA A 617 16.86 1.85 -22.24
N LEU A 618 17.56 2.68 -21.47
CA LEU A 618 18.71 3.45 -21.95
C LEU A 618 19.96 2.57 -22.15
N LEU A 619 20.17 1.57 -21.30
CA LEU A 619 21.32 0.66 -21.42
C LEU A 619 21.11 -0.44 -22.47
N ILE A 620 19.89 -0.97 -22.61
CA ILE A 620 19.58 -2.15 -23.43
C ILE A 620 18.29 -1.88 -24.24
N PRO A 621 18.39 -1.24 -25.42
CA PRO A 621 17.22 -0.84 -26.24
C PRO A 621 16.34 -2.01 -26.69
N GLN A 622 16.89 -3.22 -26.67
CA GLN A 622 16.25 -4.45 -27.15
C GLN A 622 15.25 -5.00 -26.12
N TRP A 623 15.38 -4.61 -24.85
CA TRP A 623 14.55 -5.09 -23.75
C TRP A 623 13.65 -3.96 -23.25
N GLN A 624 12.39 -3.98 -23.66
CA GLN A 624 11.40 -3.03 -23.19
C GLN A 624 10.65 -3.62 -21.99
N MET A 625 10.87 -3.03 -20.81
CA MET A 625 10.02 -3.33 -19.65
C MET A 625 8.62 -2.82 -19.90
N VAL A 626 7.64 -3.70 -19.73
CA VAL A 626 6.23 -3.35 -19.95
C VAL A 626 5.53 -3.29 -18.60
N PHE A 627 5.20 -2.07 -18.18
CA PHE A 627 4.48 -1.84 -16.93
C PHE A 627 2.99 -2.08 -17.12
N SER A 628 2.44 -3.06 -16.41
CA SER A 628 1.00 -3.31 -16.36
C SER A 628 0.35 -2.46 -15.28
N ALA A 629 -0.70 -1.71 -15.64
CA ALA A 629 -1.52 -0.97 -14.67
C ALA A 629 -2.11 -1.90 -13.59
N GLY A 630 -2.45 -3.15 -13.96
CA GLY A 630 -2.92 -4.16 -13.01
C GLY A 630 -1.85 -4.59 -12.00
N ALA A 631 -0.58 -4.68 -12.41
CA ALA A 631 0.52 -5.00 -11.51
C ALA A 631 0.79 -3.86 -10.52
N VAL A 632 0.74 -2.61 -11.00
CA VAL A 632 0.88 -1.42 -10.14
C VAL A 632 -0.27 -1.33 -9.15
N ALA A 633 -1.52 -1.46 -9.61
CA ALA A 633 -2.69 -1.46 -8.75
C ALA A 633 -2.65 -2.61 -7.71
N GLY A 634 -2.24 -3.81 -8.14
CA GLY A 634 -2.02 -4.95 -7.26
C GLY A 634 -0.96 -4.67 -6.19
N ALA A 635 0.15 -4.01 -6.54
CA ALA A 635 1.19 -3.64 -5.58
C ALA A 635 0.70 -2.63 -4.54
N PHE A 636 -0.10 -1.63 -4.92
CA PHE A 636 -0.71 -0.67 -3.98
C PHE A 636 -1.76 -1.32 -3.07
N LEU A 637 -2.59 -2.22 -3.62
CA LEU A 637 -3.54 -3.00 -2.82
C LEU A 637 -2.81 -3.87 -1.79
N CYS A 638 -1.74 -4.54 -2.22
CA CYS A 638 -0.95 -5.41 -1.36
C CYS A 638 -0.21 -4.61 -0.27
N SER A 639 0.39 -3.46 -0.61
CA SER A 639 1.06 -2.60 0.38
C SER A 639 0.10 -2.06 1.43
N THR A 640 -1.10 -1.66 1.00
CA THR A 640 -2.17 -1.21 1.91
C THR A 640 -2.60 -2.34 2.84
N LEU A 641 -2.83 -3.54 2.30
CA LEU A 641 -3.24 -4.71 3.09
C LEU A 641 -2.18 -5.11 4.11
N VAL A 642 -0.90 -5.05 3.74
CA VAL A 642 0.23 -5.29 4.64
C VAL A 642 0.27 -4.26 5.76
N GLY A 643 0.08 -2.97 5.44
CA GLY A 643 -0.03 -1.91 6.45
C GLY A 643 -1.17 -2.13 7.44
N VAL A 644 -2.33 -2.60 6.95
CA VAL A 644 -3.47 -2.94 7.81
C VAL A 644 -3.16 -4.15 8.68
N VAL A 645 -2.70 -5.27 8.10
CA VAL A 645 -2.49 -6.54 8.83
C VAL A 645 -1.39 -6.38 9.89
N PHE A 646 -0.22 -5.88 9.50
CA PHE A 646 0.93 -5.75 10.40
C PHE A 646 0.85 -4.53 11.31
N GLY A 647 0.09 -3.49 10.94
CA GLY A 647 -0.17 -2.34 11.80
C GLY A 647 -1.29 -2.57 12.83
N TYR A 648 -2.23 -3.48 12.56
CA TYR A 648 -3.38 -3.70 13.42
C TYR A 648 -3.02 -4.27 14.79
N MET A 649 -2.13 -5.25 14.86
CA MET A 649 -1.77 -5.87 16.14
C MET A 649 -1.12 -4.86 17.11
N PRO A 650 -0.08 -4.09 16.72
CA PRO A 650 0.49 -3.05 17.59
C PRO A 650 -0.53 -1.97 17.96
N ALA A 651 -1.36 -1.51 17.00
CA ALA A 651 -2.39 -0.52 17.25
C ALA A 651 -3.44 -1.00 18.26
N ARG A 652 -3.82 -2.29 18.19
CA ARG A 652 -4.76 -2.91 19.13
C ARG A 652 -4.15 -3.04 20.52
N ASN A 653 -2.87 -3.37 20.62
CA ASN A 653 -2.17 -3.42 21.91
C ASN A 653 -2.11 -2.02 22.54
N ALA A 654 -1.78 -0.99 21.76
CA ALA A 654 -1.79 0.40 22.21
C ALA A 654 -3.16 0.84 22.74
N ALA A 655 -4.24 0.50 22.02
CA ALA A 655 -5.60 0.87 22.38
C ALA A 655 -6.14 0.17 23.64
N ARG A 656 -5.53 -0.96 24.05
CA ARG A 656 -5.94 -1.74 25.23
C ARG A 656 -5.15 -1.40 26.50
N LEU A 657 -4.17 -0.51 26.40
CA LEU A 657 -3.41 -0.06 27.56
C LEU A 657 -4.36 0.62 28.57
N GLN A 658 -4.19 0.33 29.85
CA GLN A 658 -4.89 1.07 30.89
C GLN A 658 -4.23 2.44 31.06
N PRO A 659 -4.99 3.55 31.19
CA PRO A 659 -4.41 4.89 31.29
C PRO A 659 -3.40 5.03 32.43
N ILE A 660 -3.61 4.35 33.55
CA ILE A 660 -2.74 4.41 34.73
C ILE A 660 -1.43 3.68 34.51
N GLU A 661 -1.47 2.45 34.02
CA GLU A 661 -0.26 1.69 33.68
C GLU A 661 0.57 2.48 32.66
N ALA A 662 -0.11 3.10 31.69
CA ALA A 662 0.53 3.91 30.67
C ALA A 662 1.18 5.20 31.23
N LEU A 663 0.57 5.85 32.22
CA LEU A 663 1.11 7.04 32.87
C LEU A 663 2.21 6.73 33.91
N GLY A 664 2.18 5.53 34.49
CA GLY A 664 3.11 5.05 35.52
C GLY A 664 4.41 4.46 35.00
N HIS A 665 4.51 4.15 33.70
CA HIS A 665 5.78 3.73 33.08
C HIS A 665 6.77 4.92 33.02
N GLU A 666 7.91 4.76 33.71
CA GLU A 666 9.10 5.63 33.60
C GLU A 666 10.08 5.15 32.52
#